data_AF-A0A551YSA4-F1
#
_entry.id   AF-A0A551YSA4-F1
#
_cell.length_a   1.000
_cell.length_b   1.000
_cell.length_c   1.000
_cell.angle_alpha   90.00
_cell.angle_beta   90.00
_cell.angle_gamma   90.00
#
_symmetry.space_group_name_H-M   'P 1'
#
loop_
_entity.id
_entity.type
_entity.pdbx_description
1 polymer ?
#
loop_
_entity_poly.entity_id
_entity_poly.type
_entity_poly.pdbx_seq_one_letter_code
_entity_poly.pdbx_strand_id
1 'polypeptide(L)'
;MSYTTLDFTAFLETVQPFDRLPVEVRRSLGQKLQPLRYEMGNAILKCDRNALATRDRLPSHLVLLYEGEARLLGYDARVNNPLPVTLAKLQPGDLFGWMSLLRATPCETVIASSEVTICLTLKQEDFWSLIKNYPEFKQYFFKETSIAEVYALLGSYLNQQAWGGGDLKEIAQALLNKACVSYNQINDDYLWLVSENTDNYPIGTVITQNNPTNTRLLGLSSDQLDEFLTVETEAAAETETDDILETQVIKGNKPTQVLDIPQGRISDITSDIAVEKTVEKNRKSYAFFGGKTELEAVSACFQMLCKYFNIPFRKDVIQRILGDQLQRTGSLSLPLCGAVAEVVGLHSQLVPLNASSLPNINPPALIRWQDSIVILYEINQRETTIAVPQRGIIKRKTSEFLESWGEKGEVILLKPTKHTQQQRFGLSWFWPSVKKHKRVLIEVFIASFFVQLFALANPLMIQVIIDKVIVQNSPETLNTLGVFLLVIAVFEGILTFLRTSLFVDTTNRIDMTLGSEIIDHLLRLPLKYFERRPVGEISTRINELENIRQFLTGTALTVVLDAIFSVIYIVVMLIYSPILTVWALGVVPILVLSTAIFAPIVRRQLRAKAERNAETQSYLVEVMTGIQTVKAQNIELRSRWQWQERYARYVAEGFQTVMTSTLAGSFSHFFNQLSGLLVLWVGAALVLDGKLTLGQLIAFRIIASYVTSPILRLTQLWQNFQETGLSLERLADIVDTPQEAELDRQNIPMPLIKGTVTYENLAFRFNPHGPLQLYNVNLEFPAGTFVALVGESGAGKSTITKLLARLYEPESGRILIDGYDINKVELYSLRRQIGMVPQETLLFDGTVQENIALTNPDATVEEIVSAAKTAAAHEFIMTLPNGYNTRVGERGASLSGGQRQRVAIARSVLQRPQILILDEATSALDYNTERQVCINLKEAFKDHTVFFITHRLASIKSADIIVMMDKGTVAEEGTHEELMAKKGLYYTLYKQQDSQI
;
A
#
# COMPACT_ATOMS: atom_id res chain seq x y z
N MET A 1 -0.26 53.81 -16.23
CA MET A 1 -0.55 55.10 -16.87
C MET A 1 -1.91 54.96 -17.55
N SER A 2 -2.81 55.92 -17.28
CA SER A 2 -4.09 56.23 -17.94
C SER A 2 -4.95 55.12 -18.60
N TYR A 3 -5.89 54.53 -17.84
CA TYR A 3 -7.16 54.00 -18.38
C TYR A 3 -8.23 55.11 -18.34
N THR A 4 -8.01 56.23 -19.02
CA THR A 4 -8.85 57.44 -18.91
C THR A 4 -10.14 57.41 -19.73
N THR A 5 -10.56 56.26 -20.27
CA THR A 5 -11.78 56.16 -21.10
C THR A 5 -12.76 55.06 -20.69
N LEU A 6 -12.47 54.27 -19.65
CA LEU A 6 -13.38 53.22 -19.19
C LEU A 6 -14.12 53.67 -17.92
N ASP A 7 -15.39 54.05 -18.06
CA ASP A 7 -16.25 54.36 -16.92
C ASP A 7 -16.83 53.07 -16.33
N PHE A 8 -16.02 52.40 -15.48
CA PHE A 8 -16.45 51.21 -14.75
C PHE A 8 -17.64 51.48 -13.82
N THR A 9 -17.85 52.73 -13.40
CA THR A 9 -18.98 53.09 -12.54
C THR A 9 -20.28 53.01 -13.33
N ALA A 10 -20.31 53.57 -14.55
CA ALA A 10 -21.45 53.49 -15.46
C ALA A 10 -21.79 52.03 -15.82
N PHE A 11 -20.78 51.18 -16.04
CA PHE A 11 -20.99 49.75 -16.31
C PHE A 11 -21.62 49.00 -15.13
N LEU A 12 -21.20 49.30 -13.89
CA LEU A 12 -21.83 48.70 -12.71
C LEU A 12 -23.30 49.12 -12.53
N GLU A 13 -23.77 50.19 -13.19
CA GLU A 13 -25.19 50.56 -13.18
C GLU A 13 -26.04 49.65 -14.07
N THR A 14 -25.43 48.97 -15.05
CA THR A 14 -26.13 48.08 -15.98
C THR A 14 -26.07 46.61 -15.59
N VAL A 15 -25.27 46.24 -14.56
CA VAL A 15 -25.05 44.85 -14.15
C VAL A 15 -25.81 44.53 -12.87
N GLN A 16 -26.71 43.54 -12.91
CA GLN A 16 -27.35 43.03 -11.69
C GLN A 16 -26.39 42.10 -10.93
N PRO A 17 -26.34 42.13 -9.58
CA PRO A 17 -27.09 42.98 -8.65
C PRO A 17 -26.37 44.28 -8.25
N PHE A 18 -25.33 44.70 -8.99
CA PHE A 18 -24.54 45.90 -8.68
C PHE A 18 -25.33 47.19 -8.91
N ASP A 19 -26.29 47.18 -9.83
CA ASP A 19 -27.27 48.23 -10.09
C ASP A 19 -28.05 48.67 -8.83
N ARG A 20 -28.28 47.74 -7.90
CA ARG A 20 -29.01 47.97 -6.63
C ARG A 20 -28.13 48.56 -5.51
N LEU A 21 -26.82 48.70 -5.71
CA LEU A 21 -25.95 49.30 -4.71
C LEU A 21 -26.05 50.83 -4.70
N PRO A 22 -25.91 51.50 -3.53
CA PRO A 22 -25.87 52.96 -3.47
C PRO A 22 -24.80 53.55 -4.39
N VAL A 23 -25.07 54.73 -4.96
CA VAL A 23 -24.20 55.39 -5.96
C VAL A 23 -22.77 55.59 -5.44
N GLU A 24 -22.63 55.94 -4.16
CA GLU A 24 -21.32 56.12 -3.50
C GLU A 24 -20.50 54.81 -3.45
N VAL A 25 -21.19 53.69 -3.26
CA VAL A 25 -20.59 52.35 -3.19
C VAL A 25 -20.17 51.89 -4.56
N ARG A 26 -21.01 52.09 -5.59
CA ARG A 26 -20.65 51.80 -6.99
C ARG A 26 -19.44 52.60 -7.45
N ARG A 27 -19.37 53.89 -7.11
CA ARG A 27 -18.20 54.73 -7.40
C ARG A 27 -16.93 54.23 -6.70
N SER A 28 -17.05 53.78 -5.45
CA SER A 28 -15.92 53.17 -4.74
C SER A 28 -15.50 51.82 -5.34
N LEU A 29 -16.45 51.00 -5.79
CA LEU A 29 -16.17 49.71 -6.44
C LEU A 29 -15.52 49.91 -7.81
N GLY A 30 -15.98 50.87 -8.60
CA GLY A 30 -15.37 51.22 -9.89
C GLY A 30 -13.89 51.58 -9.77
N GLN A 31 -13.45 52.13 -8.63
CA GLN A 31 -12.03 52.39 -8.36
C GLN A 31 -11.23 51.15 -7.91
N LYS A 32 -11.89 50.12 -7.39
CA LYS A 32 -11.27 48.87 -6.89
C LYS A 32 -11.20 47.77 -7.94
N LEU A 33 -12.03 47.82 -8.98
CA LEU A 33 -12.05 46.84 -10.05
C LEU A 33 -10.75 46.88 -10.86
N GLN A 34 -10.16 45.71 -11.09
CA GLN A 34 -8.97 45.56 -11.92
C GLN A 34 -9.34 44.94 -13.26
N PRO A 35 -9.11 45.63 -14.39
CA PRO A 35 -9.32 45.04 -15.70
C PRO A 35 -8.18 44.07 -16.04
N LEU A 36 -8.54 42.86 -16.47
CA LEU A 36 -7.63 41.84 -16.98
C LEU A 36 -8.09 41.42 -18.39
N ARG A 37 -7.13 41.30 -19.30
CA ARG A 37 -7.37 40.87 -20.68
C ARG A 37 -7.02 39.40 -20.88
N TYR A 38 -7.91 38.68 -21.56
CA TYR A 38 -7.76 37.29 -21.99
C TYR A 38 -7.88 37.18 -23.51
N GLU A 39 -7.17 36.22 -24.08
CA GLU A 39 -7.22 35.87 -25.50
C GLU A 39 -8.06 34.60 -25.67
N MET A 40 -8.61 34.39 -26.86
CA MET A 40 -9.43 33.23 -27.18
C MET A 40 -8.73 31.91 -26.78
N GLY A 41 -9.45 31.05 -26.07
CA GLY A 41 -8.95 29.77 -25.57
C GLY A 41 -8.25 29.82 -24.22
N ASN A 42 -7.89 31.01 -23.71
CA ASN A 42 -7.31 31.12 -22.37
C ASN A 42 -8.37 30.82 -21.30
N ALA A 43 -8.03 29.96 -20.34
CA ALA A 43 -8.86 29.74 -19.17
C ALA A 43 -8.81 30.97 -18.25
N ILE A 44 -9.98 31.48 -17.90
CA ILE A 44 -10.19 32.61 -16.99
C ILE A 44 -10.33 32.06 -15.57
N LEU A 45 -11.11 30.98 -15.40
CA LEU A 45 -11.30 30.24 -14.15
C LEU A 45 -11.28 28.74 -14.45
N LYS A 46 -10.62 27.92 -13.62
CA LYS A 46 -10.53 26.46 -13.85
C LYS A 46 -10.81 25.68 -12.56
N CYS A 47 -11.76 24.76 -12.61
CA CYS A 47 -12.02 23.75 -11.60
C CYS A 47 -11.44 22.41 -12.08
N ASP A 48 -10.44 21.83 -11.40
CA ASP A 48 -9.71 20.65 -11.87
C ASP A 48 -9.91 19.45 -10.91
N ARG A 49 -11.02 18.72 -11.06
CA ARG A 49 -11.35 17.60 -10.16
C ARG A 49 -10.59 16.29 -10.44
N ASN A 50 -9.95 16.14 -11.61
CA ASN A 50 -9.32 14.87 -12.03
C ASN A 50 -7.78 14.86 -11.98
N ALA A 51 -7.13 15.93 -11.52
CA ALA A 51 -5.68 15.97 -11.38
C ALA A 51 -5.27 15.72 -9.93
N LEU A 52 -4.85 14.48 -9.63
CA LEU A 52 -4.24 14.02 -8.36
C LEU A 52 -2.99 14.82 -7.87
N ALA A 53 -2.67 15.98 -8.48
CA ALA A 53 -1.53 16.82 -8.15
C ALA A 53 -1.84 18.33 -8.01
N THR A 54 -3.05 18.81 -8.31
CA THR A 54 -3.44 20.22 -8.10
C THR A 54 -4.50 20.30 -7.01
N ARG A 55 -4.19 21.00 -5.92
CA ARG A 55 -5.18 21.34 -4.90
C ARG A 55 -6.30 22.14 -5.57
N ASP A 56 -7.55 21.73 -5.39
CA ASP A 56 -8.73 22.51 -5.78
C ASP A 56 -8.59 23.95 -5.23
N ARG A 57 -8.32 24.92 -6.11
CA ARG A 57 -8.14 26.32 -5.72
C ARG A 57 -9.46 27.06 -5.84
N LEU A 58 -9.90 27.69 -4.76
CA LEU A 58 -11.04 28.59 -4.80
C LEU A 58 -10.67 29.88 -5.55
N PRO A 59 -11.61 30.48 -6.30
CA PRO A 59 -11.41 31.81 -6.85
C PRO A 59 -11.03 32.80 -5.72
N SER A 60 -10.01 33.62 -5.94
CA SER A 60 -9.64 34.75 -5.05
C SER A 60 -10.42 36.03 -5.39
N HIS A 61 -11.06 36.05 -6.56
CA HIS A 61 -11.83 37.20 -7.06
C HIS A 61 -13.16 36.75 -7.65
N LEU A 62 -14.18 37.60 -7.49
CA LEU A 62 -15.38 37.61 -8.31
C LEU A 62 -15.03 38.25 -9.66
N VAL A 63 -15.53 37.68 -10.76
CA VAL A 63 -15.21 38.15 -12.11
C VAL A 63 -16.47 38.62 -12.83
N LEU A 64 -16.39 39.81 -13.44
CA LEU A 64 -17.43 40.41 -14.28
C LEU A 64 -16.92 40.46 -15.72
N LEU A 65 -17.70 39.96 -16.67
CA LEU A 65 -17.38 40.09 -18.09
C LEU A 65 -17.70 41.51 -18.57
N TYR A 66 -16.69 42.28 -18.98
CA TYR A 66 -16.87 43.67 -19.44
C TYR A 66 -17.00 43.79 -20.95
N GLU A 67 -16.17 43.04 -21.69
CA GLU A 67 -16.16 43.05 -23.15
C GLU A 67 -15.75 41.66 -23.68
N GLY A 68 -16.33 41.24 -24.81
CA GLY A 68 -16.09 39.92 -25.41
C GLY A 68 -17.04 38.83 -24.90
N GLU A 69 -16.76 37.58 -25.29
CA GLU A 69 -17.56 36.41 -24.93
C GLU A 69 -16.71 35.37 -24.18
N ALA A 70 -17.32 34.64 -23.26
CA ALA A 70 -16.69 33.50 -22.58
C ALA A 70 -17.62 32.28 -22.57
N ARG A 71 -17.07 31.08 -22.36
CA ARG A 71 -17.85 29.84 -22.25
C ARG A 71 -17.68 29.24 -20.86
N LEU A 72 -18.79 28.96 -20.20
CA LEU A 72 -18.85 28.18 -18.97
C LEU A 72 -18.85 26.70 -19.34
N LEU A 73 -17.86 25.96 -18.86
CA LEU A 73 -17.63 24.55 -19.17
C LEU A 73 -18.01 23.66 -17.98
N GLY A 74 -18.62 22.52 -18.30
CA GLY A 74 -18.92 21.43 -17.39
C GLY A 74 -18.14 20.16 -17.77
N TYR A 75 -17.79 19.38 -16.76
CA TYR A 75 -17.12 18.10 -16.92
C TYR A 75 -18.01 17.03 -16.29
N ASP A 76 -18.48 16.06 -17.08
CA ASP A 76 -19.36 15.00 -16.57
C ASP A 76 -18.59 14.11 -15.57
N ALA A 77 -19.02 14.11 -14.32
CA ALA A 77 -18.40 13.34 -13.25
C ALA A 77 -18.61 11.83 -13.38
N ARG A 78 -19.54 11.39 -14.24
CA ARG A 78 -19.84 9.98 -14.50
C ARG A 78 -18.83 9.33 -15.47
N VAL A 79 -18.10 10.14 -16.24
CA VAL A 79 -17.17 9.66 -17.28
C VAL A 79 -15.73 9.86 -16.84
N ASN A 80 -14.90 8.83 -16.99
CA ASN A 80 -13.46 8.94 -16.76
C ASN A 80 -12.80 9.77 -17.88
N ASN A 81 -12.19 10.90 -17.51
CA ASN A 81 -11.58 11.87 -18.41
C ASN A 81 -12.59 12.54 -19.38
N PRO A 82 -13.59 13.26 -18.85
CA PRO A 82 -14.68 13.81 -19.64
C PRO A 82 -14.20 14.93 -20.58
N LEU A 83 -14.68 14.92 -21.83
CA LEU A 83 -14.55 16.07 -22.72
C LEU A 83 -15.35 17.25 -22.14
N PRO A 84 -14.83 18.49 -22.18
CA PRO A 84 -15.53 19.64 -21.66
C PRO A 84 -16.79 19.93 -22.49
N VAL A 85 -17.93 20.05 -21.82
CA VAL A 85 -19.20 20.42 -22.43
C VAL A 85 -19.49 21.90 -22.14
N THR A 86 -19.90 22.68 -23.14
CA THR A 86 -20.30 24.08 -22.91
C THR A 86 -21.70 24.13 -22.29
N LEU A 87 -21.79 24.57 -21.03
CA LEU A 87 -23.03 24.72 -20.27
C LEU A 87 -23.77 26.01 -20.65
N ALA A 88 -23.04 27.13 -20.77
CA ALA A 88 -23.57 28.43 -21.14
C ALA A 88 -22.52 29.29 -21.87
N LYS A 89 -22.99 30.19 -22.75
CA LYS A 89 -22.18 31.27 -23.33
C LYS A 89 -22.42 32.53 -22.50
N LEU A 90 -21.36 33.11 -21.97
CA LEU A 90 -21.38 34.30 -21.13
C LEU A 90 -21.20 35.56 -21.99
N GLN A 91 -22.00 36.58 -21.72
CA GLN A 91 -22.06 37.86 -22.41
C GLN A 91 -21.66 39.02 -21.48
N PRO A 92 -21.30 40.20 -22.01
CA PRO A 92 -20.95 41.35 -21.18
C PRO A 92 -22.04 41.67 -20.16
N GLY A 93 -21.66 41.72 -18.89
CA GLY A 93 -22.54 41.84 -17.74
C GLY A 93 -22.69 40.57 -16.91
N ASP A 94 -22.31 39.40 -17.45
CA ASP A 94 -22.38 38.14 -16.70
C ASP A 94 -21.30 38.02 -15.62
N LEU A 95 -21.70 37.37 -14.53
CA LEU A 95 -20.92 37.17 -13.31
C LEU A 95 -20.55 35.70 -13.14
N PHE A 96 -19.29 35.42 -12.83
CA PHE A 96 -18.81 34.06 -12.57
C PHE A 96 -17.74 34.03 -11.47
N GLY A 97 -17.59 32.86 -10.84
CA GLY A 97 -16.73 32.63 -9.69
C GLY A 97 -17.42 32.85 -8.35
N TRP A 98 -18.55 33.57 -8.32
CA TRP A 98 -19.34 33.79 -7.10
C TRP A 98 -19.92 32.50 -6.54
N MET A 99 -20.34 31.56 -7.39
CA MET A 99 -20.96 30.32 -6.93
C MET A 99 -19.93 29.46 -6.21
N SER A 100 -18.74 29.36 -6.80
CA SER A 100 -17.58 28.68 -6.20
C SER A 100 -17.16 29.32 -4.87
N LEU A 101 -17.21 30.64 -4.75
CA LEU A 101 -16.98 31.36 -3.49
C LEU A 101 -18.07 31.04 -2.44
N LEU A 102 -19.33 31.05 -2.84
CA LEU A 102 -20.49 30.93 -1.95
C LEU A 102 -20.61 29.52 -1.34
N ARG A 103 -20.26 28.47 -2.09
CA ARG A 103 -20.26 27.07 -1.60
C ARG A 103 -18.93 26.62 -0.96
N ALA A 104 -17.93 27.50 -0.90
CA ALA A 104 -16.56 27.20 -0.48
C ALA A 104 -15.93 25.95 -1.17
N THR A 105 -16.39 25.64 -2.38
CA THR A 105 -15.90 24.52 -3.22
C THR A 105 -15.96 24.93 -4.69
N PRO A 106 -14.94 24.63 -5.51
CA PRO A 106 -14.93 25.05 -6.90
C PRO A 106 -15.97 24.25 -7.72
N CYS A 107 -16.71 24.96 -8.58
CA CYS A 107 -17.69 24.37 -9.49
C CYS A 107 -17.74 25.02 -10.87
N GLU A 108 -17.07 26.16 -11.08
CA GLU A 108 -17.11 26.91 -12.35
C GLU A 108 -15.78 26.78 -13.09
N THR A 109 -15.84 26.44 -14.38
CA THR A 109 -14.69 26.54 -15.31
C THR A 109 -15.09 27.44 -16.47
N VAL A 110 -14.32 28.50 -16.74
CA VAL A 110 -14.65 29.51 -17.74
C VAL A 110 -13.44 29.74 -18.66
N ILE A 111 -13.66 29.72 -19.97
CA ILE A 111 -12.64 30.02 -20.99
C ILE A 111 -13.08 31.20 -21.86
N ALA A 112 -12.13 32.01 -22.31
CA ALA A 112 -12.38 33.11 -23.26
C ALA A 112 -12.75 32.54 -24.65
N SER A 113 -13.76 33.12 -25.30
CA SER A 113 -14.30 32.66 -26.60
C SER A 113 -14.21 33.71 -27.71
N SER A 114 -13.74 34.94 -27.41
CA SER A 114 -13.49 36.01 -28.38
C SER A 114 -11.99 36.35 -28.47
N GLU A 115 -11.55 36.98 -29.56
CA GLU A 115 -10.14 37.39 -29.74
C GLU A 115 -9.62 38.28 -28.61
N VAL A 116 -10.49 39.15 -28.09
CA VAL A 116 -10.25 39.96 -26.91
C VAL A 116 -11.42 39.75 -25.95
N THR A 117 -11.13 39.30 -24.74
CA THR A 117 -12.08 39.22 -23.63
C THR A 117 -11.54 40.04 -22.47
N ILE A 118 -12.29 41.03 -21.99
CA ILE A 118 -11.89 41.87 -20.85
C ILE A 118 -12.78 41.53 -19.66
N CYS A 119 -12.15 41.20 -18.54
CA CYS A 119 -12.82 40.88 -17.29
C CYS A 119 -12.44 41.92 -16.22
N LEU A 120 -13.42 42.35 -15.43
CA LEU A 120 -13.19 43.16 -14.23
C LEU A 120 -13.19 42.24 -13.01
N THR A 121 -12.12 42.26 -12.23
CA THR A 121 -11.99 41.41 -11.05
C THR A 121 -12.23 42.21 -9.76
N LEU A 122 -13.02 41.64 -8.85
CA LEU A 122 -13.30 42.15 -7.52
C LEU A 122 -12.77 41.15 -6.48
N LYS A 123 -11.92 41.58 -5.55
CA LYS A 123 -11.37 40.69 -4.52
C LYS A 123 -12.47 40.04 -3.68
N GLN A 124 -12.26 38.79 -3.28
CA GLN A 124 -13.18 38.04 -2.42
C GLN A 124 -13.48 38.78 -1.10
N GLU A 125 -12.50 39.47 -0.50
CA GLU A 125 -12.70 40.27 0.73
C GLU A 125 -13.72 41.40 0.52
N ASP A 126 -13.62 42.12 -0.61
CA ASP A 126 -14.55 43.18 -0.98
C ASP A 126 -15.94 42.59 -1.26
N PHE A 127 -16.03 41.44 -1.95
CA PHE A 127 -17.27 40.73 -2.19
C PHE A 127 -18.00 40.33 -0.89
N TRP A 128 -17.29 39.72 0.07
CA TRP A 128 -17.87 39.37 1.37
C TRP A 128 -18.24 40.60 2.20
N SER A 129 -17.50 41.71 2.07
CA SER A 129 -17.88 42.98 2.68
C SER A 129 -19.21 43.51 2.15
N LEU A 130 -19.47 43.36 0.84
CA LEU A 130 -20.74 43.75 0.22
C LEU A 130 -21.90 42.86 0.70
N ILE A 131 -21.70 41.54 0.73
CA ILE A 131 -22.69 40.59 1.27
C ILE A 131 -23.05 40.91 2.73
N LYS A 132 -22.07 41.31 3.55
CA LYS A 132 -22.31 41.62 4.97
C LYS A 132 -23.07 42.92 5.17
N ASN A 133 -22.76 43.95 4.37
CA ASN A 133 -23.24 45.31 4.60
C ASN A 133 -24.51 45.67 3.83
N TYR A 134 -24.85 44.95 2.74
CA TYR A 134 -25.99 45.24 1.88
C TYR A 134 -26.93 44.03 1.77
N PRO A 135 -28.06 44.02 2.53
CA PRO A 135 -28.98 42.88 2.59
C PRO A 135 -29.61 42.50 1.23
N GLU A 136 -29.94 43.49 0.39
CA GLU A 136 -30.52 43.24 -0.95
C GLU A 136 -29.51 42.57 -1.88
N PHE A 137 -28.25 42.99 -1.81
CA PHE A 137 -27.13 42.37 -2.56
C PHE A 137 -26.89 40.92 -2.10
N LYS A 138 -26.93 40.68 -0.78
CA LYS A 138 -26.87 39.32 -0.22
C LYS A 138 -28.05 38.47 -0.71
N GLN A 139 -29.26 39.00 -0.71
CA GLN A 139 -30.45 38.23 -1.04
C GLN A 139 -30.43 37.73 -2.49
N TYR A 140 -29.83 38.49 -3.42
CA TYR A 140 -29.65 38.05 -4.81
C TYR A 140 -28.82 36.76 -4.89
N PHE A 141 -27.56 36.78 -4.42
CA PHE A 141 -26.66 35.62 -4.53
C PHE A 141 -27.12 34.39 -3.73
N PHE A 142 -27.84 34.60 -2.62
CA PHE A 142 -28.37 33.50 -1.81
C PHE A 142 -29.67 32.90 -2.37
N LYS A 143 -30.32 33.55 -3.34
CA LYS A 143 -31.52 33.02 -4.02
C LYS A 143 -31.25 32.49 -5.43
N GLU A 144 -30.28 33.07 -6.15
CA GLU A 144 -29.97 32.63 -7.51
C GLU A 144 -29.31 31.26 -7.55
N THR A 145 -29.63 30.50 -8.60
CA THR A 145 -29.02 29.22 -8.95
C THR A 145 -28.10 29.40 -10.15
N SER A 146 -27.05 28.57 -10.24
CA SER A 146 -26.16 28.53 -11.40
C SER A 146 -26.28 27.18 -12.10
N ILE A 147 -26.21 27.18 -13.43
CA ILE A 147 -26.16 25.93 -14.20
C ILE A 147 -24.96 25.06 -13.82
N ALA A 148 -23.82 25.68 -13.47
CA ALA A 148 -22.64 24.94 -12.98
C ALA A 148 -22.91 24.27 -11.63
N GLU A 149 -23.73 24.89 -10.77
CA GLU A 149 -24.17 24.33 -9.50
C GLU A 149 -25.07 23.11 -9.71
N VAL A 150 -26.11 23.24 -10.55
CA VAL A 150 -27.04 22.16 -10.88
C VAL A 150 -26.29 21.00 -11.53
N TYR A 151 -25.48 21.27 -12.56
CA TYR A 151 -24.74 20.27 -13.31
C TYR A 151 -23.77 19.49 -12.41
N ALA A 152 -23.03 20.17 -11.53
CA ALA A 152 -22.08 19.52 -10.62
C ALA A 152 -22.77 18.66 -9.55
N LEU A 153 -23.91 19.11 -9.02
CA LEU A 153 -24.66 18.37 -7.99
C LEU A 153 -25.43 17.20 -8.58
N LEU A 154 -26.09 17.40 -9.73
CA LEU A 154 -26.79 16.35 -10.46
C LEU A 154 -25.81 15.26 -10.91
N GLY A 155 -24.64 15.62 -11.46
CA GLY A 155 -23.61 14.65 -11.83
C GLY A 155 -23.11 13.84 -10.62
N SER A 156 -22.94 14.49 -9.46
CA SER A 156 -22.57 13.80 -8.21
C SER A 156 -23.67 12.84 -7.74
N TYR A 157 -24.93 13.27 -7.79
CA TYR A 157 -26.08 12.47 -7.39
C TYR A 157 -26.27 11.24 -8.30
N LEU A 158 -26.27 11.44 -9.62
CA LEU A 158 -26.43 10.35 -10.59
C LEU A 158 -25.26 9.36 -10.56
N ASN A 159 -24.03 9.85 -10.31
CA ASN A 159 -22.87 8.98 -10.09
C ASN A 159 -23.01 8.12 -8.82
N GLN A 160 -23.56 8.68 -7.73
CA GLN A 160 -23.88 7.90 -6.51
C GLN A 160 -24.97 6.85 -6.75
N GLN A 161 -25.91 7.12 -7.66
CA GLN A 161 -26.97 6.19 -8.08
C GLN A 161 -26.51 5.23 -9.21
N ALA A 162 -25.27 5.34 -9.69
CA ALA A 162 -24.73 4.58 -10.83
C ALA A 162 -25.56 4.71 -12.13
N TRP A 163 -26.24 5.84 -12.33
CA TRP A 163 -27.05 6.08 -13.52
C TRP A 163 -26.22 6.73 -14.63
N GLY A 164 -26.06 6.00 -15.74
CA GLY A 164 -25.22 6.40 -16.89
C GLY A 164 -25.97 6.85 -18.15
N GLY A 165 -27.30 6.90 -18.13
CA GLY A 165 -28.12 7.35 -19.28
C GLY A 165 -28.11 8.87 -19.47
N GLY A 166 -28.61 9.35 -20.62
CA GLY A 166 -28.94 10.77 -20.87
C GLY A 166 -27.78 11.79 -20.92
N ASP A 167 -27.97 12.86 -21.69
CA ASP A 167 -27.07 14.01 -21.69
C ASP A 167 -27.27 14.84 -20.40
N LEU A 168 -26.26 14.82 -19.51
CA LEU A 168 -26.27 15.55 -18.24
C LEU A 168 -26.52 17.05 -18.44
N LYS A 169 -26.06 17.62 -19.56
CA LYS A 169 -26.26 19.03 -19.87
C LYS A 169 -27.73 19.34 -20.12
N GLU A 170 -28.41 18.52 -20.93
CA GLU A 170 -29.83 18.73 -21.26
C GLU A 170 -30.69 18.62 -20.00
N ILE A 171 -30.42 17.61 -19.15
CA ILE A 171 -31.13 17.42 -17.88
C ILE A 171 -30.87 18.60 -16.94
N ALA A 172 -29.62 19.04 -16.80
CA ALA A 172 -29.28 20.20 -15.97
C ALA A 172 -29.93 21.50 -16.48
N GLN A 173 -30.03 21.69 -17.80
CA GLN A 173 -30.69 22.85 -18.42
C GLN A 173 -32.21 22.81 -18.18
N ALA A 174 -32.84 21.65 -18.33
CA ALA A 174 -34.27 21.48 -18.09
C ALA A 174 -34.64 21.76 -16.63
N LEU A 175 -33.83 21.27 -15.68
CA LEU A 175 -34.08 21.41 -14.25
C LEU A 175 -33.76 22.81 -13.70
N LEU A 176 -32.91 23.60 -14.38
CA LEU A 176 -32.47 24.92 -13.89
C LEU A 176 -33.66 25.88 -13.64
N ASN A 177 -34.66 25.89 -14.53
CA ASN A 177 -35.79 26.83 -14.46
C ASN A 177 -36.74 26.58 -13.26
N LYS A 178 -36.75 25.35 -12.72
CA LYS A 178 -37.54 24.99 -11.54
C LYS A 178 -36.68 24.75 -10.30
N ALA A 179 -35.35 24.84 -10.41
CA ALA A 179 -34.46 24.66 -9.28
C ALA A 179 -34.68 25.77 -8.24
N CYS A 180 -34.68 25.42 -6.96
CA CYS A 180 -34.81 26.38 -5.87
C CYS A 180 -33.69 26.20 -4.83
N VAL A 181 -33.39 27.26 -4.09
CA VAL A 181 -32.37 27.26 -3.04
C VAL A 181 -33.05 27.43 -1.69
N SER A 182 -32.66 26.62 -0.71
CA SER A 182 -33.08 26.78 0.67
C SER A 182 -31.92 26.54 1.63
N TYR A 183 -32.01 27.15 2.81
CA TYR A 183 -31.02 26.97 3.87
C TYR A 183 -31.60 26.33 5.14
N ASN A 184 -32.93 26.34 5.29
CA ASN A 184 -33.61 25.94 6.53
C ASN A 184 -34.97 25.25 6.30
N GLN A 185 -35.60 25.37 5.12
CA GLN A 185 -36.93 24.83 4.84
C GLN A 185 -36.89 23.86 3.64
N ILE A 186 -37.30 22.62 3.84
CA ILE A 186 -37.34 21.57 2.81
C ILE A 186 -38.82 21.19 2.64
N ASN A 187 -39.28 21.02 1.42
CA ASN A 187 -40.58 20.42 1.08
C ASN A 187 -40.37 19.10 0.32
N ASP A 188 -41.40 18.26 0.30
CA ASP A 188 -41.34 16.91 -0.29
C ASP A 188 -41.40 16.92 -1.83
N ASP A 189 -41.82 18.04 -2.45
CA ASP A 189 -41.94 18.16 -3.91
C ASP A 189 -40.58 18.26 -4.65
N TYR A 190 -39.48 18.38 -3.90
CA TYR A 190 -38.13 18.56 -4.43
C TYR A 190 -37.14 17.56 -3.83
N LEU A 191 -36.21 17.10 -4.66
CA LEU A 191 -34.99 16.42 -4.25
C LEU A 191 -33.97 17.45 -3.75
N TRP A 192 -33.69 17.45 -2.45
CA TRP A 192 -32.76 18.40 -1.84
C TRP A 192 -31.35 17.85 -1.75
N LEU A 193 -30.42 18.48 -2.47
CA LEU A 193 -29.00 18.14 -2.52
C LEU A 193 -28.16 19.17 -1.74
N VAL A 194 -27.22 18.68 -0.94
CA VAL A 194 -26.24 19.52 -0.23
C VAL A 194 -25.28 20.16 -1.22
N SER A 195 -25.28 21.49 -1.29
CA SER A 195 -24.42 22.24 -2.23
C SER A 195 -23.06 22.63 -1.65
N GLU A 196 -22.89 22.59 -0.34
CA GLU A 196 -21.71 23.05 0.39
C GLU A 196 -21.03 21.89 1.12
N ASN A 197 -19.70 21.85 1.17
CA ASN A 197 -19.02 20.75 1.85
C ASN A 197 -19.06 20.96 3.38
N THR A 198 -19.78 20.09 4.09
CA THR A 198 -19.84 20.13 5.56
C THR A 198 -19.24 18.84 6.15
N ASP A 199 -18.68 18.89 7.36
CA ASP A 199 -18.02 17.73 7.99
C ASP A 199 -18.97 16.51 8.17
N ASN A 200 -20.29 16.74 8.19
CA ASN A 200 -21.31 15.69 8.38
C ASN A 200 -22.04 15.28 7.10
N TYR A 201 -22.09 16.15 6.08
CA TYR A 201 -22.80 15.90 4.83
C TYR A 201 -21.92 16.29 3.64
N PRO A 202 -21.36 15.32 2.89
CA PRO A 202 -20.61 15.62 1.68
C PRO A 202 -21.52 16.22 0.59
N ILE A 203 -20.90 16.95 -0.34
CA ILE A 203 -21.59 17.57 -1.48
C ILE A 203 -22.36 16.53 -2.28
N GLY A 204 -23.59 16.87 -2.68
CA GLY A 204 -24.48 16.00 -3.46
C GLY A 204 -25.20 14.94 -2.63
N THR A 205 -25.10 14.97 -1.30
CA THR A 205 -25.95 14.12 -0.44
C THR A 205 -27.40 14.59 -0.45
N VAL A 206 -28.31 13.62 -0.48
CA VAL A 206 -29.77 13.85 -0.39
C VAL A 206 -30.18 14.02 1.06
N ILE A 207 -30.98 15.05 1.36
CA ILE A 207 -31.56 15.27 2.69
C ILE A 207 -33.06 14.98 2.67
N THR A 208 -33.49 14.10 3.57
CA THR A 208 -34.90 13.68 3.68
C THR A 208 -35.56 14.01 5.02
N GLN A 209 -34.82 14.06 6.15
CA GLN A 209 -35.44 14.21 7.48
C GLN A 209 -34.67 15.08 8.49
N ASN A 210 -33.38 15.35 8.29
CA ASN A 210 -32.57 16.22 9.16
C ASN A 210 -31.93 17.34 8.36
N ASN A 211 -32.50 18.55 8.45
CA ASN A 211 -31.99 19.70 7.71
C ASN A 211 -30.72 20.27 8.40
N PRO A 212 -29.56 20.29 7.75
CA PRO A 212 -28.39 20.98 8.28
C PRO A 212 -28.71 22.47 8.47
N THR A 213 -28.39 23.01 9.64
CA THR A 213 -28.66 24.42 9.94
C THR A 213 -27.70 25.30 9.16
N ASN A 214 -28.23 26.29 8.44
CA ASN A 214 -27.44 27.31 7.75
C ASN A 214 -26.53 26.78 6.63
N THR A 215 -26.93 25.71 5.95
CA THR A 215 -26.19 25.10 4.81
C THR A 215 -26.98 25.30 3.51
N ARG A 216 -26.30 25.65 2.42
CA ARG A 216 -26.97 25.83 1.11
C ARG A 216 -27.45 24.49 0.56
N LEU A 217 -28.76 24.36 0.36
CA LEU A 217 -29.39 23.23 -0.30
C LEU A 217 -29.96 23.64 -1.65
N LEU A 218 -29.75 22.79 -2.65
CA LEU A 218 -30.37 22.92 -3.97
C LEU A 218 -31.51 21.91 -4.09
N GLY A 219 -32.73 22.39 -4.27
CA GLY A 219 -33.92 21.58 -4.56
C GLY A 219 -34.10 21.42 -6.06
N LEU A 220 -34.15 20.18 -6.55
CA LEU A 220 -34.49 19.81 -7.93
C LEU A 220 -35.90 19.22 -7.94
N SER A 221 -36.77 19.63 -8.88
CA SER A 221 -38.16 19.15 -8.94
C SER A 221 -38.19 17.63 -9.16
N SER A 222 -38.79 16.90 -8.21
CA SER A 222 -38.82 15.42 -8.25
C SER A 222 -39.59 14.90 -9.46
N ASP A 223 -40.75 15.50 -9.77
CA ASP A 223 -41.58 15.12 -10.93
C ASP A 223 -40.82 15.18 -12.27
N GLN A 224 -40.03 16.25 -12.50
CA GLN A 224 -39.25 16.39 -13.74
C GLN A 224 -38.04 15.46 -13.75
N LEU A 225 -37.40 15.28 -12.60
CA LEU A 225 -36.27 14.37 -12.49
C LEU A 225 -36.71 12.93 -12.80
N ASP A 226 -37.85 12.49 -12.28
CA ASP A 226 -38.41 11.16 -12.55
C ASP A 226 -38.84 11.01 -14.01
N GLU A 227 -39.37 12.06 -14.66
CA GLU A 227 -39.65 12.06 -16.10
C GLU A 227 -38.38 11.79 -16.93
N PHE A 228 -37.25 12.41 -16.59
CA PHE A 228 -35.97 12.15 -17.27
C PHE A 228 -35.34 10.80 -16.91
N LEU A 229 -35.56 10.29 -15.70
CA LEU A 229 -35.03 9.00 -15.25
C LEU A 229 -35.84 7.80 -15.77
N THR A 230 -37.10 8.02 -16.20
CA THR A 230 -38.00 6.97 -16.71
C THR A 230 -38.07 6.89 -18.23
N VAL A 231 -37.70 7.96 -18.95
CA VAL A 231 -37.71 8.02 -20.41
C VAL A 231 -36.36 7.50 -20.97
N GLU A 232 -36.47 6.49 -21.83
CA GLU A 232 -35.44 5.80 -22.63
C GLU A 232 -34.75 4.56 -22.05
N THR A 233 -35.52 3.47 -22.13
CA THR A 233 -35.05 2.11 -22.44
C THR A 233 -35.04 1.82 -23.95
N GLU A 234 -35.23 2.83 -24.83
CA GLU A 234 -35.45 2.60 -26.27
C GLU A 234 -34.87 3.73 -27.17
N ALA A 235 -33.59 4.07 -27.08
CA ALA A 235 -32.89 4.80 -28.16
C ALA A 235 -31.36 4.71 -28.01
N ALA A 236 -30.75 3.70 -28.63
CA ALA A 236 -29.30 3.69 -28.86
C ALA A 236 -28.98 2.93 -30.16
N ALA A 237 -29.51 3.45 -31.26
CA ALA A 237 -29.02 3.22 -32.60
C ALA A 237 -29.00 4.59 -33.29
N GLU A 238 -27.92 4.85 -34.02
CA GLU A 238 -27.63 6.07 -34.79
C GLU A 238 -27.07 7.23 -33.95
N THR A 239 -25.74 7.34 -33.94
CA THR A 239 -25.10 8.66 -33.92
C THR A 239 -24.37 8.79 -35.25
N GLU A 240 -24.94 9.67 -36.08
CA GLU A 240 -24.44 10.09 -37.37
C GLU A 240 -22.97 10.55 -37.26
N THR A 241 -22.17 10.04 -38.19
CA THR A 241 -20.98 10.71 -38.68
C THR A 241 -21.38 12.01 -39.36
N ASP A 242 -20.75 13.11 -38.94
CA ASP A 242 -20.49 14.40 -39.61
C ASP A 242 -20.66 15.51 -38.55
N ASP A 243 -19.81 16.52 -38.39
CA ASP A 243 -18.95 17.20 -39.34
C ASP A 243 -17.67 17.65 -38.62
N ILE A 244 -16.55 17.49 -39.34
CA ILE A 244 -15.34 18.27 -39.11
C ILE A 244 -15.72 19.71 -39.42
N LEU A 245 -16.02 20.52 -38.40
CA LEU A 245 -16.14 21.96 -38.60
C LEU A 245 -14.75 22.54 -38.85
N GLU A 246 -14.49 22.68 -40.15
CA GLU A 246 -13.53 23.60 -40.73
C GLU A 246 -13.43 24.89 -39.93
N THR A 247 -12.19 25.28 -39.67
CA THR A 247 -11.83 26.60 -39.18
C THR A 247 -12.25 27.64 -40.23
N GLN A 248 -13.51 28.08 -40.22
CA GLN A 248 -13.94 29.21 -41.01
C GLN A 248 -13.26 30.46 -40.48
N VAL A 249 -12.32 30.96 -41.27
CA VAL A 249 -11.69 32.27 -41.11
C VAL A 249 -12.80 33.33 -41.25
N ILE A 250 -13.28 33.83 -40.11
CA ILE A 250 -14.12 35.03 -40.08
C ILE A 250 -13.23 36.22 -40.45
N LYS A 251 -13.48 36.81 -41.61
CA LYS A 251 -12.91 38.11 -42.03
C LYS A 251 -13.84 39.25 -41.60
N GLY A 252 -13.26 40.21 -40.88
CA GLY A 252 -13.84 41.53 -40.55
C GLY A 252 -13.69 41.79 -39.04
N ASN A 253 -13.17 42.89 -38.53
CA ASN A 253 -12.95 44.24 -39.06
C ASN A 253 -11.83 44.92 -38.22
N LYS A 254 -11.37 46.08 -38.71
CA LYS A 254 -10.39 47.07 -38.18
C LYS A 254 -10.01 47.04 -36.67
N PRO A 255 -8.76 47.44 -36.34
CA PRO A 255 -8.19 47.32 -35.00
C PRO A 255 -8.89 48.24 -34.00
N THR A 256 -9.47 47.67 -32.95
CA THR A 256 -9.85 48.40 -31.74
C THR A 256 -8.57 48.84 -31.04
N GLN A 257 -8.49 50.12 -30.69
CA GLN A 257 -7.34 50.75 -30.05
C GLN A 257 -6.85 49.94 -28.85
N VAL A 258 -5.54 49.69 -28.79
CA VAL A 258 -4.88 48.99 -27.70
C VAL A 258 -5.00 49.84 -26.43
N LEU A 259 -5.99 49.52 -25.60
CA LEU A 259 -5.99 49.86 -24.18
C LEU A 259 -4.90 49.01 -23.52
N ASP A 260 -4.04 49.66 -22.74
CA ASP A 260 -2.84 49.08 -22.11
C ASP A 260 -3.22 48.20 -20.89
N ILE A 261 -4.16 47.25 -21.07
CA ILE A 261 -4.71 46.36 -20.02
C ILE A 261 -3.80 45.13 -19.86
N PRO A 262 -3.38 44.76 -18.64
CA PRO A 262 -2.52 43.61 -18.40
C PRO A 262 -3.19 42.29 -18.80
N GLN A 263 -2.40 41.37 -19.36
CA GLN A 263 -2.84 40.02 -19.68
C GLN A 263 -3.05 39.23 -18.39
N GLY A 264 -4.26 38.70 -18.19
CA GLY A 264 -4.62 37.95 -16.99
C GLY A 264 -4.14 36.50 -17.03
N ARG A 265 -3.73 35.98 -15.86
CA ARG A 265 -3.39 34.56 -15.64
C ARG A 265 -4.37 33.93 -14.64
N ILE A 266 -4.54 32.61 -14.71
CA ILE A 266 -5.39 31.86 -13.76
C ILE A 266 -4.93 32.05 -12.31
N SER A 267 -3.61 32.19 -12.09
CA SER A 267 -3.04 32.47 -10.77
C SER A 267 -3.47 33.81 -10.18
N ASP A 268 -3.89 34.76 -11.01
CA ASP A 268 -4.25 36.10 -10.57
C ASP A 268 -5.67 36.09 -9.97
N ILE A 269 -6.50 35.10 -10.33
CA ILE A 269 -7.91 34.96 -9.94
C ILE A 269 -8.16 33.74 -9.03
N THR A 270 -7.14 32.96 -8.67
CA THR A 270 -7.28 31.84 -7.73
C THR A 270 -6.47 32.06 -6.46
N SER A 271 -7.00 31.65 -5.30
CA SER A 271 -6.31 31.75 -4.01
C SER A 271 -5.62 30.42 -3.66
N ASP A 272 -4.44 30.49 -3.01
CA ASP A 272 -3.82 29.33 -2.34
C ASP A 272 -4.48 29.03 -0.97
N ILE A 273 -5.64 29.64 -0.69
CA ILE A 273 -6.32 29.54 0.61
C ILE A 273 -7.08 28.21 0.65
N ALA A 274 -6.43 27.20 1.22
CA ALA A 274 -7.13 26.13 1.88
C ALA A 274 -7.97 26.74 3.01
N VAL A 275 -9.25 26.36 3.09
CA VAL A 275 -10.13 26.64 4.24
C VAL A 275 -9.33 26.45 5.52
N GLU A 276 -9.26 27.50 6.34
CA GLU A 276 -8.58 27.51 7.63
C GLU A 276 -9.21 26.46 8.57
N LYS A 277 -8.77 25.22 8.44
CA LYS A 277 -8.51 24.41 9.63
C LYS A 277 -7.29 25.05 10.27
N THR A 278 -7.36 25.29 11.57
CA THR A 278 -6.27 25.72 12.43
C THR A 278 -5.10 24.74 12.28
N VAL A 279 -4.30 24.92 11.24
CA VAL A 279 -3.07 24.19 11.03
C VAL A 279 -2.00 25.12 11.56
N GLU A 280 -1.57 24.82 12.79
CA GLU A 280 -0.25 25.18 13.28
C GLU A 280 0.73 25.13 12.11
N LYS A 281 1.58 26.15 11.95
CA LYS A 281 2.70 26.14 11.00
C LYS A 281 3.61 24.94 11.30
N ASN A 282 3.22 23.76 10.82
CA ASN A 282 4.08 22.61 10.70
C ASN A 282 5.01 22.95 9.54
N ARG A 283 6.13 23.58 9.88
CA ARG A 283 7.34 23.53 9.05
C ARG A 283 7.47 22.06 8.63
N LYS A 284 7.35 21.76 7.32
CA LYS A 284 7.66 20.42 6.81
C LYS A 284 9.06 20.07 7.28
N SER A 285 9.14 19.19 8.28
CA SER A 285 10.41 18.79 8.87
C SER A 285 10.99 17.70 7.99
N TYR A 286 11.87 18.07 7.08
CA TYR A 286 12.64 17.10 6.32
C TYR A 286 13.55 16.33 7.26
N ALA A 287 13.51 15.01 7.19
CA ALA A 287 14.41 14.17 7.98
C ALA A 287 15.83 14.32 7.44
N PHE A 288 16.80 14.51 8.33
CA PHE A 288 18.21 14.58 7.97
C PHE A 288 18.96 13.37 8.53
N PHE A 289 19.76 12.73 7.67
CA PHE A 289 20.75 11.74 8.05
C PHE A 289 22.09 12.18 7.49
N GLY A 290 23.14 12.13 8.32
CA GLY A 290 24.48 12.56 7.93
C GLY A 290 25.41 11.41 7.55
N GLY A 291 26.44 11.70 6.77
CA GLY A 291 27.48 10.75 6.39
C GLY A 291 28.83 11.46 6.19
N LYS A 292 29.92 10.88 6.69
CA LYS A 292 31.26 11.50 6.62
C LYS A 292 32.05 11.02 5.41
N THR A 293 31.93 9.74 5.06
CA THR A 293 32.56 9.16 3.87
C THR A 293 31.64 9.28 2.65
N GLU A 294 32.17 9.16 1.44
CA GLU A 294 31.37 9.20 0.19
C GLU A 294 30.28 8.12 0.20
N LEU A 295 30.61 6.91 0.65
CA LEU A 295 29.66 5.81 0.81
C LEU A 295 28.57 6.13 1.84
N GLU A 296 28.95 6.66 3.00
CA GLU A 296 27.99 7.05 4.03
C GLU A 296 27.10 8.20 3.58
N ALA A 297 27.64 9.16 2.81
CA ALA A 297 26.89 10.30 2.30
C ALA A 297 25.81 9.86 1.30
N VAL A 298 26.15 9.03 0.32
CA VAL A 298 25.18 8.49 -0.65
C VAL A 298 24.17 7.56 0.05
N SER A 299 24.62 6.72 0.98
CA SER A 299 23.74 5.87 1.80
C SER A 299 22.76 6.70 2.64
N ALA A 300 23.20 7.82 3.22
CA ALA A 300 22.36 8.75 3.95
C ALA A 300 21.35 9.45 3.03
N CYS A 301 21.71 9.75 1.78
CA CYS A 301 20.76 10.22 0.77
C CYS A 301 19.63 9.20 0.55
N PHE A 302 19.97 7.92 0.34
CA PHE A 302 18.93 6.89 0.22
C PHE A 302 18.10 6.71 1.49
N GLN A 303 18.70 6.85 2.68
CA GLN A 303 17.97 6.80 3.94
C GLN A 303 16.96 7.95 4.07
N MET A 304 17.37 9.15 3.66
CA MET A 304 16.55 10.36 3.61
C MET A 304 15.42 10.25 2.59
N LEU A 305 15.68 9.70 1.40
CA LEU A 305 14.67 9.43 0.37
C LEU A 305 13.68 8.35 0.80
N CYS A 306 14.17 7.25 1.37
CA CYS A 306 13.33 6.19 1.90
C CYS A 306 12.39 6.74 2.96
N LYS A 307 12.88 7.54 3.91
CA LYS A 307 12.03 8.17 4.91
C LYS A 307 11.04 9.19 4.31
N TYR A 308 11.42 9.90 3.26
CA TYR A 308 10.53 10.84 2.57
C TYR A 308 9.37 10.14 1.87
N PHE A 309 9.64 9.05 1.16
CA PHE A 309 8.63 8.26 0.45
C PHE A 309 7.97 7.18 1.33
N ASN A 310 8.34 7.11 2.61
CA ASN A 310 7.91 6.08 3.56
C ASN A 310 8.20 4.65 3.07
N ILE A 311 9.42 4.39 2.57
CA ILE A 311 9.93 3.13 2.02
C ILE A 311 10.89 2.48 3.04
N PRO A 312 10.93 1.14 3.18
CA PRO A 312 11.89 0.49 4.06
C PRO A 312 13.33 0.65 3.58
N PHE A 313 14.15 1.30 4.40
CA PHE A 313 15.57 1.50 4.12
C PHE A 313 16.41 0.27 4.50
N ARG A 314 16.75 -0.58 3.52
CA ARG A 314 17.66 -1.72 3.70
C ARG A 314 19.11 -1.27 3.66
N LYS A 315 19.58 -0.70 4.77
CA LYS A 315 20.93 -0.10 4.89
C LYS A 315 22.03 -1.02 4.35
N ASP A 316 22.02 -2.28 4.76
CA ASP A 316 23.13 -3.21 4.47
C ASP A 316 23.19 -3.60 2.99
N VAL A 317 22.04 -3.77 2.32
CA VAL A 317 21.97 -4.04 0.87
C VAL A 317 22.49 -2.85 0.07
N ILE A 318 22.01 -1.65 0.42
CA ILE A 318 22.41 -0.41 -0.26
C ILE A 318 23.91 -0.14 -0.03
N GLN A 319 24.40 -0.31 1.19
CA GLN A 319 25.82 -0.13 1.50
C GLN A 319 26.71 -1.18 0.84
N ARG A 320 26.25 -2.44 0.69
CA ARG A 320 26.97 -3.48 -0.04
C ARG A 320 27.10 -3.14 -1.52
N ILE A 321 26.01 -2.76 -2.19
CA ILE A 321 26.02 -2.37 -3.61
C ILE A 321 26.91 -1.15 -3.85
N LEU A 322 26.77 -0.11 -3.02
CA LEU A 322 27.59 1.09 -3.11
C LEU A 322 29.06 0.81 -2.79
N GLY A 323 29.34 -0.04 -1.79
CA GLY A 323 30.69 -0.45 -1.40
C GLY A 323 31.43 -1.22 -2.47
N ASP A 324 30.78 -2.22 -3.07
CA ASP A 324 31.36 -3.03 -4.16
C ASP A 324 31.70 -2.15 -5.37
N GLN A 325 30.85 -1.18 -5.70
CA GLN A 325 31.09 -0.25 -6.81
C GLN A 325 32.19 0.76 -6.51
N LEU A 326 32.21 1.32 -5.30
CA LEU A 326 33.26 2.25 -4.87
C LEU A 326 34.63 1.57 -4.88
N GLN A 327 34.73 0.30 -4.47
CA GLN A 327 35.97 -0.47 -4.54
C GLN A 327 36.44 -0.73 -5.98
N ARG A 328 35.52 -0.91 -6.93
CA ARG A 328 35.84 -1.21 -8.34
C ARG A 328 36.17 0.04 -9.17
N THR A 329 35.47 1.15 -8.93
CA THR A 329 35.51 2.33 -9.80
C THR A 329 36.08 3.58 -9.13
N GLY A 330 36.29 3.54 -7.80
CA GLY A 330 36.90 4.64 -7.03
C GLY A 330 35.99 5.85 -6.77
N SER A 331 34.78 5.91 -7.34
CA SER A 331 33.80 6.98 -7.09
C SER A 331 32.35 6.49 -7.30
N LEU A 332 31.38 7.19 -6.72
CA LEU A 332 29.96 6.89 -6.91
C LEU A 332 29.33 7.82 -7.96
N SER A 333 28.82 7.22 -9.04
CA SER A 333 28.20 7.97 -10.14
C SER A 333 26.69 8.20 -9.92
N LEU A 334 26.13 9.24 -10.55
CA LEU A 334 24.69 9.49 -10.54
C LEU A 334 23.92 8.31 -11.17
N PRO A 335 24.30 7.76 -12.35
CA PRO A 335 23.62 6.61 -12.93
C PRO A 335 23.53 5.39 -12.00
N LEU A 336 24.59 5.12 -11.22
CA LEU A 336 24.55 4.07 -10.19
C LEU A 336 23.49 4.36 -9.12
N CYS A 337 23.35 5.63 -8.71
CA CYS A 337 22.28 6.02 -7.79
C CYS A 337 20.89 5.83 -8.41
N GLY A 338 20.74 6.01 -9.73
CA GLY A 338 19.50 5.65 -10.44
C GLY A 338 19.18 4.16 -10.31
N ALA A 339 20.17 3.30 -10.60
CA ALA A 339 20.02 1.85 -10.44
C ALA A 339 19.71 1.43 -8.98
N VAL A 340 20.36 2.05 -7.99
CA VAL A 340 20.08 1.80 -6.57
C VAL A 340 18.68 2.29 -6.20
N ALA A 341 18.21 3.42 -6.74
CA ALA A 341 16.84 3.89 -6.52
C ALA A 341 15.80 2.89 -7.04
N GLU A 342 16.04 2.27 -8.20
CA GLU A 342 15.19 1.21 -8.74
C GLU A 342 15.18 -0.05 -7.88
N VAL A 343 16.33 -0.44 -7.32
CA VAL A 343 16.42 -1.55 -6.35
C VAL A 343 15.59 -1.26 -5.09
N VAL A 344 15.50 -0.01 -4.68
CA VAL A 344 14.69 0.47 -3.54
C VAL A 344 13.19 0.59 -3.92
N GLY A 345 12.84 0.36 -5.19
CA GLY A 345 11.47 0.41 -5.68
C GLY A 345 11.02 1.79 -6.15
N LEU A 346 11.94 2.74 -6.33
CA LEU A 346 11.67 4.05 -6.94
C LEU A 346 11.97 4.00 -8.43
N HIS A 347 11.05 4.47 -9.27
CA HIS A 347 11.37 4.75 -10.66
C HIS A 347 12.39 5.89 -10.69
N SER A 348 13.52 5.63 -11.34
CA SER A 348 14.56 6.63 -11.57
C SER A 348 14.54 7.08 -13.03
N GLN A 349 14.65 8.37 -13.29
CA GLN A 349 14.84 8.90 -14.64
C GLN A 349 15.97 9.91 -14.61
N LEU A 350 17.09 9.59 -15.27
CA LEU A 350 18.21 10.49 -15.42
C LEU A 350 17.94 11.46 -16.58
N VAL A 351 17.90 12.76 -16.29
CA VAL A 351 17.62 13.80 -17.28
C VAL A 351 18.70 14.88 -17.22
N PRO A 352 19.35 15.24 -18.35
CA PRO A 352 20.19 16.42 -18.42
C PRO A 352 19.31 17.68 -18.44
N LEU A 353 19.55 18.62 -17.52
CA LEU A 353 18.78 19.85 -17.39
C LEU A 353 19.69 21.09 -17.39
N ASN A 354 19.20 22.15 -18.02
CA ASN A 354 19.81 23.49 -17.90
C ASN A 354 19.39 24.11 -16.55
N ALA A 355 20.25 24.96 -15.98
CA ALA A 355 19.99 25.68 -14.72
C ALA A 355 18.63 26.39 -14.70
N SER A 356 18.23 27.01 -15.82
CA SER A 356 16.97 27.72 -15.97
C SER A 356 15.72 26.83 -15.82
N SER A 357 15.86 25.53 -16.12
CA SER A 357 14.74 24.57 -16.10
C SER A 357 14.61 23.83 -14.77
N LEU A 358 15.62 23.92 -13.90
CA LEU A 358 15.65 23.23 -12.61
C LEU A 358 14.48 23.62 -11.68
N PRO A 359 14.02 24.90 -11.60
CA PRO A 359 12.87 25.26 -10.76
C PRO A 359 11.53 24.64 -11.18
N ASN A 360 11.46 24.01 -12.36
CA ASN A 360 10.22 23.43 -12.90
C ASN A 360 10.11 21.91 -12.68
N ILE A 361 11.10 21.27 -12.04
CA ILE A 361 11.03 19.83 -11.76
C ILE A 361 10.22 19.54 -10.50
N ASN A 362 9.67 18.34 -10.40
CA ASN A 362 9.00 17.87 -9.19
C ASN A 362 10.01 17.18 -8.25
N PRO A 363 10.38 17.79 -7.11
CA PRO A 363 11.21 17.15 -6.10
C PRO A 363 10.44 16.06 -5.33
N PRO A 364 11.12 15.12 -4.66
CA PRO A 364 12.56 15.08 -4.43
C PRO A 364 13.36 14.51 -5.61
N ALA A 365 14.56 15.07 -5.83
CA ALA A 365 15.48 14.64 -6.88
C ALA A 365 16.90 14.47 -6.34
N LEU A 366 17.70 13.59 -6.96
CA LEU A 366 19.13 13.48 -6.68
C LEU A 366 19.92 14.28 -7.71
N ILE A 367 20.84 15.10 -7.24
CA ILE A 367 21.71 15.94 -8.08
C ILE A 367 23.15 15.85 -7.61
N ARG A 368 24.08 16.12 -8.51
CA ARG A 368 25.49 16.35 -8.16
C ARG A 368 25.68 17.84 -7.86
N TRP A 369 26.24 18.16 -6.70
CA TRP A 369 26.56 19.54 -6.30
C TRP A 369 27.86 19.55 -5.50
N GLN A 370 28.84 20.35 -5.92
CA GLN A 370 30.17 20.46 -5.28
C GLN A 370 30.85 19.09 -5.03
N ASP A 371 30.88 18.22 -6.05
CA ASP A 371 31.43 16.85 -6.00
C ASP A 371 30.79 15.90 -4.97
N SER A 372 29.58 16.20 -4.51
CA SER A 372 28.79 15.31 -3.67
C SER A 372 27.39 15.10 -4.27
N ILE A 373 26.82 13.91 -4.03
CA ILE A 373 25.44 13.61 -4.38
C ILE A 373 24.55 14.10 -3.23
N VAL A 374 23.58 14.94 -3.56
CA VAL A 374 22.69 15.61 -2.59
C VAL A 374 21.23 15.45 -2.99
N ILE A 375 20.32 15.62 -2.03
CA ILE A 375 18.88 15.58 -2.28
C ILE A 375 18.36 17.00 -2.40
N LEU A 376 17.65 17.25 -3.50
CA LEU A 376 16.83 18.43 -3.67
C LEU A 376 15.44 18.12 -3.10
N TYR A 377 15.09 18.66 -1.93
CA TYR A 377 13.81 18.40 -1.27
C TYR A 377 12.69 19.31 -1.74
N GLU A 378 13.02 20.55 -2.07
CA GLU A 378 12.08 21.56 -2.56
C GLU A 378 12.85 22.55 -3.43
N ILE A 379 12.29 22.93 -4.58
CA ILE A 379 12.81 24.00 -5.41
C ILE A 379 11.64 24.81 -5.95
N ASN A 380 11.61 26.09 -5.60
CA ASN A 380 10.65 27.07 -6.13
C ASN A 380 11.44 28.23 -6.76
N GLN A 381 10.75 29.21 -7.35
CA GLN A 381 11.44 30.39 -7.93
C GLN A 381 12.16 31.27 -6.90
N ARG A 382 11.81 31.17 -5.61
CA ARG A 382 12.36 32.01 -4.53
C ARG A 382 13.35 31.30 -3.61
N GLU A 383 13.11 30.03 -3.31
CA GLU A 383 13.86 29.27 -2.31
C GLU A 383 14.08 27.82 -2.76
N THR A 384 15.27 27.30 -2.45
CA THR A 384 15.69 25.93 -2.69
C THR A 384 16.11 25.29 -1.37
N THR A 385 15.53 24.13 -1.05
CA THR A 385 15.89 23.32 0.12
C THR A 385 16.65 22.07 -0.32
N ILE A 386 17.90 21.94 0.14
CA ILE A 386 18.81 20.85 -0.25
C ILE A 386 19.31 20.16 1.01
N ALA A 387 19.28 18.84 1.03
CA ALA A 387 19.94 18.06 2.07
C ALA A 387 21.33 17.64 1.61
N VAL A 388 22.34 18.15 2.29
CA VAL A 388 23.75 17.84 2.07
C VAL A 388 24.21 16.94 3.20
N PRO A 389 24.48 15.64 2.96
CA PRO A 389 24.78 14.67 4.02
C PRO A 389 25.92 15.09 4.98
N GLN A 390 26.85 15.91 4.52
CA GLN A 390 27.99 16.38 5.32
C GLN A 390 27.70 17.68 6.09
N ARG A 391 26.72 18.49 5.63
CA ARG A 391 26.50 19.87 6.10
C ARG A 391 25.11 20.13 6.69
N GLY A 392 24.17 19.19 6.57
CA GLY A 392 22.79 19.38 7.03
C GLY A 392 21.83 19.76 5.90
N ILE A 393 20.61 20.15 6.29
CA ILE A 393 19.64 20.75 5.38
C ILE A 393 19.96 22.22 5.22
N ILE A 394 20.23 22.65 3.99
CA ILE A 394 20.57 24.02 3.63
C ILE A 394 19.38 24.60 2.85
N LYS A 395 18.95 25.80 3.26
CA LYS A 395 17.98 26.61 2.52
C LYS A 395 18.70 27.80 1.92
N ARG A 396 18.55 28.02 0.61
CA ARG A 396 19.16 29.14 -0.12
C ARG A 396 18.16 29.77 -1.09
N LYS A 397 18.43 31.00 -1.51
CA LYS A 397 17.72 31.60 -2.64
C LYS A 397 18.03 30.81 -3.92
N THR A 398 17.03 30.60 -4.75
CA THR A 398 17.16 29.80 -5.97
C THR A 398 18.20 30.38 -6.92
N SER A 399 18.27 31.71 -7.05
CA SER A 399 19.28 32.39 -7.89
C SER A 399 20.72 32.07 -7.46
N GLU A 400 21.02 32.19 -6.17
CA GLU A 400 22.36 31.90 -5.61
C GLU A 400 22.72 30.42 -5.75
N PHE A 401 21.71 29.53 -5.63
CA PHE A 401 21.93 28.11 -5.84
C PHE A 401 22.25 27.78 -7.30
N LEU A 402 21.50 28.32 -8.26
CA LEU A 402 21.71 28.09 -9.69
C LEU A 402 23.09 28.57 -10.16
N GLU A 403 23.57 29.71 -9.67
CA GLU A 403 24.93 30.18 -9.92
C GLU A 403 25.99 29.18 -9.43
N SER A 404 25.75 28.54 -8.27
CA SER A 404 26.67 27.56 -7.70
C SER A 404 26.58 26.15 -8.29
N TRP A 405 25.49 25.84 -9.00
CA TRP A 405 25.23 24.51 -9.57
C TRP A 405 25.84 24.35 -10.97
N GLY A 406 26.00 25.45 -11.71
CA GLY A 406 26.53 25.48 -13.07
C GLY A 406 25.43 25.55 -14.14
N GLU A 407 25.80 25.82 -15.40
CA GLU A 407 24.84 26.06 -16.49
C GLU A 407 24.04 24.81 -16.90
N LYS A 408 24.64 23.63 -16.78
CA LYS A 408 24.05 22.33 -17.13
C LYS A 408 24.43 21.27 -16.11
N GLY A 409 23.48 20.42 -15.75
CA GLY A 409 23.72 19.31 -14.82
C GLY A 409 22.78 18.14 -15.06
N GLU A 410 23.19 16.95 -14.62
CA GLU A 410 22.36 15.76 -14.62
C GLU A 410 21.52 15.70 -13.33
N VAL A 411 20.25 15.34 -13.48
CA VAL A 411 19.29 15.24 -12.38
C VAL A 411 18.58 13.88 -12.47
N ILE A 412 18.45 13.20 -11.34
CA ILE A 412 17.61 12.00 -11.24
C ILE A 412 16.29 12.39 -10.63
N LEU A 413 15.24 12.30 -11.45
CA LEU A 413 13.86 12.41 -10.99
C LEU A 413 13.45 11.07 -10.38
N LEU A 414 12.81 11.14 -9.20
CA LEU A 414 12.43 9.97 -8.43
C LEU A 414 10.92 9.95 -8.22
N LYS A 415 10.28 8.83 -8.53
CA LYS A 415 8.86 8.60 -8.24
C LYS A 415 8.65 7.20 -7.68
N PRO A 416 7.74 7.03 -6.71
CA PRO A 416 7.32 5.69 -6.31
C PRO A 416 6.62 4.99 -7.48
N THR A 417 6.81 3.69 -7.58
CA THR A 417 6.12 2.77 -8.51
C THR A 417 4.94 2.09 -7.82
N LYS A 418 4.08 1.41 -8.57
CA LYS A 418 2.99 0.58 -8.01
C LYS A 418 3.49 -0.53 -7.07
N HIS A 419 4.75 -0.95 -7.23
CA HIS A 419 5.36 -2.02 -6.44
C HIS A 419 6.24 -1.50 -5.29
N THR A 420 6.28 -0.18 -5.05
CA THR A 420 7.04 0.39 -3.94
C THR A 420 6.45 -0.06 -2.61
N GLN A 421 7.23 -0.83 -1.83
CA GLN A 421 6.86 -1.21 -0.46
C GLN A 421 6.74 0.07 0.39
N GLN A 422 5.59 0.28 1.04
CA GLN A 422 5.42 1.35 2.02
C GLN A 422 5.64 0.79 3.43
N GLN A 423 6.43 1.46 4.26
CA GLN A 423 6.56 1.12 5.68
C GLN A 423 5.22 1.33 6.38
N ARG A 424 4.58 0.22 6.75
CA ARG A 424 3.42 0.21 7.65
C ARG A 424 3.62 -0.73 8.83
N PHE A 425 4.45 -1.74 8.68
CA PHE A 425 4.65 -2.77 9.69
C PHE A 425 5.65 -2.36 10.78
N GLY A 426 5.19 -2.43 12.03
CA GLY A 426 5.97 -2.19 13.24
C GLY A 426 5.20 -2.67 14.47
N LEU A 427 5.73 -2.44 15.68
CA LEU A 427 5.05 -2.86 16.92
C LEU A 427 3.64 -2.28 17.07
N SER A 428 3.35 -1.13 16.43
CA SER A 428 2.01 -0.53 16.40
C SER A 428 0.96 -1.39 15.70
N TRP A 429 1.36 -2.27 14.77
CA TRP A 429 0.44 -3.17 14.06
C TRP A 429 -0.18 -4.21 14.99
N PHE A 430 0.52 -4.60 16.06
CA PHE A 430 0.04 -5.57 17.06
C PHE A 430 -0.93 -4.95 18.08
N TRP A 431 -0.89 -3.63 18.24
CA TRP A 431 -1.65 -2.91 19.26
C TRP A 431 -3.18 -3.09 19.16
N PRO A 432 -3.82 -3.08 17.97
CA PRO A 432 -5.24 -3.34 17.83
C PRO A 432 -5.65 -4.71 18.38
N SER A 433 -4.86 -5.75 18.13
CA SER A 433 -5.13 -7.12 18.60
C SER A 433 -4.95 -7.24 20.11
N VAL A 434 -3.92 -6.61 20.68
CA VAL A 434 -3.73 -6.53 22.14
C VAL A 434 -4.87 -5.75 22.82
N LYS A 435 -5.33 -4.63 22.22
CA LYS A 435 -6.39 -3.78 22.75
C LYS A 435 -7.74 -4.51 22.87
N LYS A 436 -8.03 -5.49 22.00
CA LYS A 436 -9.25 -6.33 22.12
C LYS A 436 -9.30 -7.05 23.47
N HIS A 437 -8.15 -7.46 24.00
CA HIS A 437 -8.03 -8.19 25.27
C HIS A 437 -7.66 -7.30 26.47
N LYS A 438 -7.87 -5.98 26.39
CA LYS A 438 -7.51 -5.02 27.46
C LYS A 438 -8.06 -5.37 28.85
N ARG A 439 -9.24 -6.01 28.93
CA ARG A 439 -9.85 -6.39 30.23
C ARG A 439 -9.00 -7.41 30.97
N VAL A 440 -8.59 -8.47 30.28
CA VAL A 440 -7.76 -9.52 30.89
C VAL A 440 -6.37 -9.00 31.23
N LEU A 441 -5.80 -8.11 30.40
CA LEU A 441 -4.54 -7.44 30.74
C LEU A 441 -4.64 -6.57 32.00
N ILE A 442 -5.78 -5.90 32.21
CA ILE A 442 -6.05 -5.16 33.46
C ILE A 442 -6.18 -6.13 34.64
N GLU A 443 -6.84 -7.27 34.48
CA GLU A 443 -6.93 -8.29 35.53
C GLU A 443 -5.54 -8.85 35.90
N VAL A 444 -4.69 -9.12 34.91
CA VAL A 444 -3.29 -9.54 35.10
C VAL A 444 -2.47 -8.44 35.79
N PHE A 445 -2.72 -7.17 35.46
CA PHE A 445 -2.09 -6.02 36.12
C PHE A 445 -2.49 -5.94 37.60
N ILE A 446 -3.79 -6.04 37.90
CA ILE A 446 -4.32 -6.03 39.26
C ILE A 446 -3.79 -7.23 40.05
N ALA A 447 -3.79 -8.43 39.47
CA ALA A 447 -3.22 -9.61 40.10
C ALA A 447 -1.72 -9.45 40.38
N SER A 448 -0.96 -8.84 39.47
CA SER A 448 0.47 -8.52 39.68
C SER A 448 0.68 -7.58 40.86
N PHE A 449 -0.16 -6.55 40.99
CA PHE A 449 -0.12 -5.63 42.12
C PHE A 449 -0.32 -6.38 43.44
N PHE A 450 -1.34 -7.23 43.53
CA PHE A 450 -1.59 -8.00 44.76
C PHE A 450 -0.47 -8.99 45.07
N VAL A 451 0.04 -9.72 44.07
CA VAL A 451 1.19 -10.65 44.25
C VAL A 451 2.38 -9.92 44.88
N GLN A 452 2.73 -8.75 44.37
CA GLN A 452 3.86 -7.97 44.87
C GLN A 452 3.58 -7.29 46.21
N LEU A 453 2.34 -6.88 46.46
CA LEU A 453 1.93 -6.36 47.76
C LEU A 453 2.06 -7.44 48.85
N PHE A 454 1.65 -8.68 48.56
CA PHE A 454 1.82 -9.80 49.48
C PHE A 454 3.29 -10.21 49.62
N ALA A 455 4.11 -10.05 48.58
CA ALA A 455 5.55 -10.30 48.65
C ALA A 455 6.26 -9.40 49.70
N LEU A 456 5.73 -8.21 50.04
CA LEU A 456 6.23 -7.36 51.13
C LEU A 456 6.01 -7.95 52.52
N ALA A 457 5.04 -8.85 52.70
CA ALA A 457 4.81 -9.46 54.00
C ALA A 457 6.00 -10.30 54.45
N ASN A 458 6.69 -10.95 53.51
CA ASN A 458 7.86 -11.79 53.79
C ASN A 458 9.00 -11.02 54.51
N PRO A 459 9.59 -9.95 53.95
CA PRO A 459 10.65 -9.19 54.63
C PRO A 459 10.20 -8.57 55.95
N LEU A 460 8.96 -8.07 56.04
CA LEU A 460 8.43 -7.47 57.27
C LEU A 460 8.29 -8.49 58.40
N MET A 461 7.79 -9.69 58.08
CA MET A 461 7.63 -10.76 59.08
C MET A 461 8.99 -11.32 59.52
N ILE A 462 9.95 -11.47 58.59
CA ILE A 462 11.32 -11.86 58.93
C ILE A 462 11.95 -10.82 59.89
N GLN A 463 11.75 -9.53 59.64
CA GLN A 463 12.21 -8.49 60.58
C GLN A 463 11.63 -8.68 61.97
N VAL A 464 10.31 -8.89 62.09
CA VAL A 464 9.64 -9.09 63.39
C VAL A 464 10.15 -10.34 64.09
N ILE A 465 10.37 -11.43 63.36
CA ILE A 465 10.94 -12.66 63.90
C ILE A 465 12.32 -12.38 64.51
N ILE A 466 13.19 -11.66 63.78
CA ILE A 466 14.56 -11.40 64.25
C ILE A 466 14.58 -10.40 65.42
N ASP A 467 13.88 -9.28 65.30
CA ASP A 467 13.97 -8.18 66.26
C ASP A 467 13.18 -8.45 67.55
N LYS A 468 12.05 -9.18 67.46
CA LYS A 468 11.17 -9.43 68.62
C LYS A 468 11.22 -10.87 69.09
N VAL A 469 11.06 -11.83 68.19
CA VAL A 469 10.84 -13.24 68.57
C VAL A 469 12.13 -13.93 69.03
N ILE A 470 13.22 -13.75 68.29
CA ILE A 470 14.54 -14.30 68.65
C ILE A 470 15.09 -13.61 69.92
N VAL A 471 14.93 -12.29 70.03
CA VAL A 471 15.41 -11.52 71.18
C VAL A 471 14.63 -11.86 72.46
N GLN A 472 13.30 -12.05 72.38
CA GLN A 472 12.44 -12.35 73.53
C GLN A 472 12.27 -13.85 73.80
N ASN A 473 12.87 -14.72 72.99
CA ASN A 473 12.79 -16.19 73.06
C ASN A 473 11.36 -16.74 73.20
N SER A 474 10.45 -16.32 72.31
CA SER A 474 9.02 -16.71 72.35
C SER A 474 8.65 -17.71 71.23
N PRO A 475 8.80 -19.03 71.46
CA PRO A 475 8.58 -20.05 70.42
C PRO A 475 7.13 -20.10 69.91
N GLU A 476 6.15 -19.71 70.73
CA GLU A 476 4.74 -19.67 70.32
C GLU A 476 4.50 -18.61 69.23
N THR A 477 5.06 -17.41 69.38
CA THR A 477 4.92 -16.34 68.38
C THR A 477 5.67 -16.68 67.09
N LEU A 478 6.82 -17.38 67.20
CA LEU A 478 7.56 -17.92 66.06
C LEU A 478 6.67 -18.84 65.22
N ASN A 479 5.98 -19.79 65.87
CA ASN A 479 5.10 -20.74 65.20
C ASN A 479 3.92 -20.04 64.54
N THR A 480 3.28 -19.07 65.21
CA THR A 480 2.17 -18.30 64.61
C THR A 480 2.61 -17.50 63.39
N LEU A 481 3.73 -16.77 63.46
CA LEU A 481 4.28 -16.02 62.33
C LEU A 481 4.76 -16.95 61.21
N GLY A 482 5.31 -18.12 61.55
CA GLY A 482 5.70 -19.15 60.58
C GLY A 482 4.51 -19.72 59.81
N VAL A 483 3.42 -20.07 60.50
CA VAL A 483 2.17 -20.51 59.85
C VAL A 483 1.58 -19.40 58.98
N PHE A 484 1.60 -18.15 59.46
CA PHE A 484 1.13 -17.01 58.69
C PHE A 484 1.95 -16.79 57.41
N LEU A 485 3.28 -16.86 57.49
CA LEU A 485 4.17 -16.80 56.32
C LEU A 485 3.89 -17.93 55.32
N LEU A 486 3.62 -19.14 55.81
CA LEU A 486 3.27 -20.27 54.96
C LEU A 486 1.94 -20.05 54.23
N VAL A 487 0.93 -19.52 54.92
CA VAL A 487 -0.37 -19.17 54.31
C VAL A 487 -0.21 -18.10 53.23
N ILE A 488 0.57 -17.04 53.50
CA ILE A 488 0.86 -16.00 52.51
C ILE A 488 1.60 -16.58 51.31
N ALA A 489 2.62 -17.41 51.52
CA ALA A 489 3.39 -18.02 50.44
C ALA A 489 2.52 -18.91 49.54
N VAL A 490 1.60 -19.69 50.13
CA VAL A 490 0.63 -20.50 49.37
C VAL A 490 -0.31 -19.60 48.56
N PHE A 491 -0.83 -18.53 49.17
CA PHE A 491 -1.73 -17.59 48.50
C PHE A 491 -1.04 -16.82 47.35
N GLU A 492 0.20 -16.36 47.57
CA GLU A 492 1.06 -15.74 46.55
C GLU A 492 1.30 -16.72 45.39
N GLY A 493 1.57 -17.99 45.69
CA GLY A 493 1.73 -19.05 44.69
C GLY A 493 0.47 -19.26 43.84
N ILE A 494 -0.70 -19.35 44.47
CA ILE A 494 -1.99 -19.49 43.78
C ILE A 494 -2.28 -18.27 42.90
N LEU A 495 -2.10 -17.05 43.42
CA LEU A 495 -2.30 -15.83 42.64
C LEU A 495 -1.33 -15.75 41.46
N THR A 496 -0.07 -16.12 41.66
CA THR A 496 0.94 -16.16 40.61
C THR A 496 0.56 -17.17 39.52
N PHE A 497 0.06 -18.34 39.90
CA PHE A 497 -0.45 -19.34 38.97
C PHE A 497 -1.63 -18.80 38.16
N LEU A 498 -2.69 -18.32 38.83
CA LEU A 498 -3.88 -17.77 38.17
C LEU A 498 -3.54 -16.62 37.22
N ARG A 499 -2.71 -15.68 37.67
CA ARG A 499 -2.21 -14.57 36.85
C ARG A 499 -1.49 -15.07 35.61
N THR A 500 -0.57 -16.03 35.77
CA THR A 500 0.23 -16.55 34.66
C THR A 500 -0.63 -17.34 33.69
N SER A 501 -1.57 -18.15 34.17
CA SER A 501 -2.52 -18.88 33.33
C SER A 501 -3.43 -17.95 32.52
N LEU A 502 -4.01 -16.92 33.15
CA LEU A 502 -4.83 -15.92 32.45
C LEU A 502 -4.03 -15.17 31.38
N PHE A 503 -2.77 -14.84 31.70
CA PHE A 503 -1.87 -14.20 30.76
C PHE A 503 -1.56 -15.10 29.56
N VAL A 504 -1.17 -16.37 29.80
CA VAL A 504 -0.86 -17.34 28.74
C VAL A 504 -2.07 -17.65 27.85
N ASP A 505 -3.28 -17.81 28.41
CA ASP A 505 -4.49 -18.04 27.60
C ASP A 505 -4.78 -16.84 26.68
N THR A 506 -4.70 -15.63 27.21
CA THR A 506 -4.91 -14.39 26.43
C THR A 506 -3.89 -14.24 25.33
N THR A 507 -2.63 -14.48 25.66
CA THR A 507 -1.49 -14.54 24.74
C THR A 507 -1.78 -15.52 23.59
N ASN A 508 -2.13 -16.77 23.87
CA ASN A 508 -2.37 -17.78 22.84
C ASN A 508 -3.52 -17.39 21.89
N ARG A 509 -4.54 -16.66 22.36
CA ARG A 509 -5.63 -16.16 21.52
C ARG A 509 -5.17 -15.05 20.57
N ILE A 510 -4.37 -14.11 21.09
CA ILE A 510 -3.74 -13.06 20.28
C ILE A 510 -2.87 -13.72 19.19
N ASP A 511 -2.10 -14.72 19.59
CA ASP A 511 -1.18 -15.49 18.75
C ASP A 511 -1.86 -16.17 17.57
N MET A 512 -2.99 -16.85 17.80
CA MET A 512 -3.77 -17.48 16.73
C MET A 512 -4.29 -16.46 15.72
N THR A 513 -4.76 -15.31 16.19
CA THR A 513 -5.35 -14.26 15.34
C THR A 513 -4.28 -13.61 14.44
N LEU A 514 -3.12 -13.26 15.01
CA LEU A 514 -2.03 -12.67 14.24
C LEU A 514 -1.42 -13.66 13.25
N GLY A 515 -1.31 -14.94 13.66
CA GLY A 515 -0.86 -16.02 12.79
C GLY A 515 -1.76 -16.19 11.57
N SER A 516 -3.08 -16.23 11.75
CA SER A 516 -4.03 -16.33 10.63
C SER A 516 -3.97 -15.11 9.72
N GLU A 517 -3.91 -13.89 10.27
CA GLU A 517 -3.84 -12.66 9.46
C GLU A 517 -2.60 -12.62 8.55
N ILE A 518 -1.45 -13.09 9.03
CA ILE A 518 -0.21 -13.13 8.23
C ILE A 518 -0.27 -14.20 7.16
N ILE A 519 -0.84 -15.38 7.45
CA ILE A 519 -1.03 -16.43 6.44
C ILE A 519 -2.04 -15.98 5.37
N ASP A 520 -3.16 -15.36 5.77
CA ASP A 520 -4.14 -14.81 4.85
C ASP A 520 -3.53 -13.74 3.95
N HIS A 521 -2.66 -12.88 4.50
CA HIS A 521 -1.93 -11.89 3.72
C HIS A 521 -0.93 -12.54 2.76
N LEU A 522 -0.14 -13.51 3.22
CA LEU A 522 0.83 -14.23 2.40
C LEU A 522 0.15 -14.86 1.18
N LEU A 523 -1.00 -15.53 1.37
CA LEU A 523 -1.76 -16.16 0.27
C LEU A 523 -2.33 -15.16 -0.75
N ARG A 524 -2.40 -13.87 -0.42
CA ARG A 524 -2.87 -12.79 -1.30
C ARG A 524 -1.72 -12.03 -1.99
N LEU A 525 -0.47 -12.42 -1.77
CA LEU A 525 0.67 -11.83 -2.45
C LEU A 525 0.75 -12.28 -3.92
N PRO A 526 1.26 -11.43 -4.83
CA PRO A 526 1.36 -11.76 -6.25
C PRO A 526 2.35 -12.90 -6.51
N LEU A 527 2.12 -13.69 -7.57
CA LEU A 527 2.95 -14.86 -7.93
C LEU A 527 4.45 -14.53 -8.03
N LYS A 528 4.80 -13.36 -8.56
CA LYS A 528 6.18 -12.86 -8.68
C LYS A 528 6.93 -12.78 -7.36
N TYR A 529 6.22 -12.64 -6.23
CA TYR A 529 6.81 -12.67 -4.88
C TYR A 529 7.39 -14.05 -4.55
N PHE A 530 6.71 -15.12 -4.96
CA PHE A 530 7.07 -16.51 -4.69
C PHE A 530 8.12 -17.05 -5.65
N GLU A 531 8.06 -16.73 -6.95
CA GLU A 531 9.04 -17.23 -7.92
C GLU A 531 10.46 -16.69 -7.67
N ARG A 532 10.59 -15.52 -7.02
CA ARG A 532 11.88 -14.90 -6.71
C ARG A 532 12.55 -15.42 -5.45
N ARG A 533 11.83 -16.18 -4.60
CA ARG A 533 12.29 -16.56 -3.26
C ARG A 533 12.17 -18.06 -3.04
N PRO A 534 13.23 -18.73 -2.55
CA PRO A 534 13.13 -20.12 -2.14
C PRO A 534 12.08 -20.32 -1.04
N VAL A 535 11.36 -21.44 -1.09
CA VAL A 535 10.34 -21.79 -0.09
C VAL A 535 10.91 -21.81 1.34
N GLY A 536 12.16 -22.27 1.51
CA GLY A 536 12.85 -22.26 2.79
C GLY A 536 13.05 -20.85 3.36
N GLU A 537 13.33 -19.86 2.52
CA GLU A 537 13.47 -18.47 2.95
C GLU A 537 12.13 -17.93 3.48
N ILE A 538 11.04 -18.16 2.75
CA ILE A 538 9.69 -17.73 3.15
C ILE A 538 9.29 -18.40 4.47
N SER A 539 9.54 -19.71 4.62
CA SER A 539 9.28 -20.47 5.85
C SER A 539 10.05 -19.89 7.05
N THR A 540 11.35 -19.58 6.89
CA THR A 540 12.12 -18.96 7.98
C THR A 540 11.58 -17.59 8.39
N ARG A 541 11.08 -16.78 7.44
CA ARG A 541 10.47 -15.48 7.73
C ARG A 541 9.12 -15.59 8.44
N ILE A 542 8.31 -16.60 8.11
CA ILE A 542 7.06 -16.88 8.84
C ILE A 542 7.39 -17.31 10.26
N ASN A 543 8.43 -18.13 10.46
CA ASN A 543 8.88 -18.54 11.79
C ASN A 543 9.37 -17.35 12.65
N GLU A 544 9.81 -16.23 12.05
CA GLU A 544 10.12 -15.02 12.81
C GLU A 544 8.90 -14.45 13.54
N LEU A 545 7.67 -14.77 13.10
CA LEU A 545 6.47 -14.45 13.85
C LEU A 545 6.51 -15.03 15.25
N GLU A 546 7.03 -16.25 15.41
CA GLU A 546 7.13 -16.89 16.72
C GLU A 546 8.06 -16.12 17.66
N ASN A 547 9.17 -15.61 17.15
CA ASN A 547 10.10 -14.79 17.94
C ASN A 547 9.46 -13.47 18.37
N ILE A 548 8.67 -12.83 17.49
CA ILE A 548 7.95 -11.58 17.81
C ILE A 548 6.87 -11.84 18.85
N ARG A 549 6.16 -12.96 18.67
CA ARG A 549 5.09 -13.43 19.53
C ARG A 549 5.62 -13.72 20.93
N GLN A 550 6.62 -14.58 21.06
CA GLN A 550 7.28 -14.91 22.33
C GLN A 550 7.78 -13.65 23.07
N PHE A 551 8.19 -12.61 22.36
CA PHE A 551 8.54 -11.34 22.98
C PHE A 551 7.32 -10.55 23.48
N LEU A 552 6.31 -10.33 22.63
CA LEU A 552 5.10 -9.57 22.97
C LEU A 552 4.29 -10.24 24.07
N THR A 553 4.27 -11.56 24.04
CA THR A 553 3.33 -12.38 24.80
C THR A 553 4.00 -13.24 25.87
N GLY A 554 5.34 -13.24 25.93
CA GLY A 554 6.13 -13.86 26.98
C GLY A 554 6.39 -12.94 28.17
N THR A 555 7.55 -13.09 28.80
CA THR A 555 7.88 -12.42 30.08
C THR A 555 8.11 -10.91 29.97
N ALA A 556 8.10 -10.32 28.77
CA ALA A 556 8.37 -8.90 28.60
C ALA A 556 7.36 -8.02 29.33
N LEU A 557 6.07 -8.32 29.18
CA LEU A 557 5.02 -7.54 29.79
C LEU A 557 5.06 -7.68 31.32
N THR A 558 5.25 -8.88 31.85
CA THR A 558 5.35 -9.11 33.31
C THR A 558 6.57 -8.45 33.92
N VAL A 559 7.72 -8.45 33.25
CA VAL A 559 8.93 -7.76 33.74
C VAL A 559 8.76 -6.24 33.69
N VAL A 560 8.08 -5.69 32.68
CA VAL A 560 7.74 -4.25 32.67
C VAL A 560 6.81 -3.91 33.84
N LEU A 561 5.82 -4.76 34.12
CA LEU A 561 4.96 -4.60 35.30
C LEU A 561 5.78 -4.66 36.60
N ASP A 562 6.64 -5.66 36.77
CA ASP A 562 7.54 -5.79 37.92
C ASP A 562 8.44 -4.55 38.08
N ALA A 563 8.92 -3.98 36.98
CA ALA A 563 9.72 -2.75 36.99
C ALA A 563 8.90 -1.51 37.41
N ILE A 564 7.65 -1.38 36.95
CA ILE A 564 6.74 -0.29 37.38
C ILE A 564 6.52 -0.35 38.90
N PHE A 565 6.25 -1.54 39.41
CA PHE A 565 6.01 -1.73 40.84
C PHE A 565 7.28 -1.69 41.69
N SER A 566 8.47 -1.81 41.09
CA SER A 566 9.73 -1.57 41.78
C SER A 566 9.82 -0.17 42.38
N VAL A 567 9.06 0.80 41.85
CA VAL A 567 8.93 2.14 42.45
C VAL A 567 8.37 2.06 43.88
N ILE A 568 7.40 1.18 44.15
CA ILE A 568 6.83 0.98 45.49
C ILE A 568 7.91 0.46 46.44
N TYR A 569 8.68 -0.54 46.02
CA TYR A 569 9.79 -1.07 46.81
C TYR A 569 10.87 -0.02 47.07
N ILE A 570 11.19 0.84 46.10
CA ILE A 570 12.14 1.96 46.28
C ILE A 570 11.61 2.94 47.33
N VAL A 571 10.31 3.28 47.31
CA VAL A 571 9.71 4.14 48.33
C VAL A 571 9.83 3.51 49.72
N VAL A 572 9.53 2.21 49.85
CA VAL A 572 9.71 1.48 51.12
C VAL A 572 11.18 1.49 51.56
N MET A 573 12.13 1.28 50.65
CA MET A 573 13.57 1.35 50.96
C MET A 573 14.00 2.74 51.47
N LEU A 574 13.50 3.82 50.86
CA LEU A 574 13.77 5.19 51.29
C LEU A 574 13.25 5.46 52.71
N ILE A 575 12.10 4.88 53.07
CA ILE A 575 11.53 4.96 54.43
C ILE A 575 12.43 4.24 55.44
N TYR A 576 13.00 3.08 55.08
CA TYR A 576 13.92 2.34 55.96
C TYR A 576 15.25 3.08 56.15
N SER A 577 15.90 3.48 55.06
CA SER A 577 17.20 4.14 55.11
C SER A 577 17.55 4.77 53.75
N PRO A 578 17.57 6.12 53.65
CA PRO A 578 18.02 6.80 52.45
C PRO A 578 19.46 6.46 52.06
N ILE A 579 20.35 6.28 53.05
CA ILE A 579 21.77 6.00 52.79
C ILE A 579 21.98 4.61 52.19
N LEU A 580 21.30 3.57 52.70
CA LEU A 580 21.39 2.24 52.12
C LEU A 580 20.75 2.19 50.73
N THR A 581 19.70 2.98 50.52
CA THR A 581 19.04 3.08 49.21
C THR A 581 19.96 3.65 48.15
N VAL A 582 20.76 4.67 48.47
CA VAL A 582 21.77 5.23 47.55
C VAL A 582 22.83 4.17 47.19
N TRP A 583 23.31 3.39 48.16
CA TRP A 583 24.28 2.32 47.88
C TRP A 583 23.69 1.18 47.06
N ALA A 584 22.44 0.78 47.34
CA ALA A 584 21.74 -0.26 46.59
C ALA A 584 21.48 0.16 45.12
N LEU A 585 20.99 1.39 44.93
CA LEU A 585 20.63 1.92 43.61
C LEU A 585 21.81 2.52 42.83
N GLY A 586 22.93 2.86 43.50
CA GLY A 586 24.13 3.42 42.85
C GLY A 586 24.74 2.50 41.78
N VAL A 587 24.43 1.22 41.84
CA VAL A 587 24.83 0.23 40.83
C VAL A 587 23.94 0.26 39.58
N VAL A 588 22.69 0.72 39.68
CA VAL A 588 21.73 0.73 38.56
C VAL A 588 22.22 1.56 37.35
N PRO A 589 22.74 2.79 37.51
CA PRO A 589 23.31 3.55 36.38
C PRO A 589 24.45 2.81 35.66
N ILE A 590 25.27 2.06 36.39
CA ILE A 590 26.37 1.25 35.83
C ILE A 590 25.82 0.11 34.97
N LEU A 591 24.74 -0.54 35.42
CA LEU A 591 24.06 -1.60 34.66
C LEU A 591 23.40 -1.05 33.38
N VAL A 592 22.77 0.13 33.47
CA VAL A 592 22.17 0.81 32.31
C VAL A 592 23.26 1.18 31.28
N LEU A 593 24.38 1.75 31.74
CA LEU A 593 25.51 2.09 30.88
C LEU A 593 26.13 0.85 30.21
N SER A 594 26.31 -0.24 30.96
CA SER A 594 26.78 -1.52 30.43
C SER A 594 25.85 -2.02 29.32
N THR A 595 24.54 -2.00 29.56
CA THR A 595 23.53 -2.39 28.57
C THR A 595 23.65 -1.53 27.30
N ALA A 596 23.80 -0.21 27.44
CA ALA A 596 23.93 0.71 26.31
C ALA A 596 25.18 0.43 25.44
N ILE A 597 26.27 -0.07 26.04
CA ILE A 597 27.52 -0.41 25.34
C ILE A 597 27.42 -1.77 24.65
N PHE A 598 26.94 -2.81 25.34
CA PHE A 598 26.91 -4.17 24.80
C PHE A 598 25.80 -4.40 23.77
N ALA A 599 24.64 -3.76 23.95
CA ALA A 599 23.47 -3.98 23.10
C ALA A 599 23.72 -3.77 21.58
N PRO A 600 24.35 -2.68 21.09
CA PRO A 600 24.61 -2.52 19.66
C PRO A 600 25.55 -3.59 19.07
N ILE A 601 26.47 -4.13 19.88
CA ILE A 601 27.40 -5.19 19.46
C ILE A 601 26.64 -6.50 19.29
N VAL A 602 25.85 -6.88 20.30
CA VAL A 602 25.00 -8.09 20.28
C VAL A 602 24.03 -8.04 19.10
N ARG A 603 23.39 -6.88 18.84
CA ARG A 603 22.49 -6.71 17.69
C ARG A 603 23.18 -6.99 16.35
N ARG A 604 24.42 -6.54 16.16
CA ARG A 604 25.19 -6.82 14.93
C ARG A 604 25.52 -8.31 14.79
N GLN A 605 25.94 -8.95 15.88
CA GLN A 605 26.26 -10.38 15.89
C GLN A 605 25.03 -11.26 15.64
N LEU A 606 23.87 -10.92 16.24
CA LEU A 606 22.60 -11.61 16.00
C LEU A 606 22.19 -11.55 14.52
N ARG A 607 22.39 -10.40 13.86
CA ARG A 607 22.14 -10.25 12.42
C ARG A 607 23.04 -11.14 11.58
N ALA A 608 24.34 -11.14 11.84
CA ALA A 608 25.29 -12.00 11.14
C ALA A 608 24.95 -13.49 11.34
N LYS A 609 24.64 -13.90 12.58
CA LYS A 609 24.17 -15.25 12.91
C LYS A 609 22.92 -15.62 12.12
N ALA A 610 21.94 -14.72 12.01
CA ALA A 610 20.69 -14.96 11.28
C ALA A 610 20.90 -15.11 9.75
N GLU A 611 21.76 -14.29 9.14
CA GLU A 611 22.12 -14.38 7.72
C GLU A 611 22.81 -15.73 7.42
N ARG A 612 23.77 -16.14 8.25
CA ARG A 612 24.44 -17.46 8.11
C ARG A 612 23.51 -18.65 8.33
N ASN A 613 22.53 -18.52 9.23
CA ASN A 613 21.50 -19.55 9.41
C ASN A 613 20.64 -19.70 8.14
N ALA A 614 20.20 -18.59 7.55
CA ALA A 614 19.42 -18.60 6.32
C ALA A 614 20.18 -19.25 5.14
N GLU A 615 21.47 -18.91 4.96
CA GLU A 615 22.34 -19.54 3.96
C GLU A 615 22.47 -21.06 4.17
N THR A 616 22.63 -21.50 5.43
CA THR A 616 22.80 -22.91 5.78
C THR A 616 21.51 -23.70 5.56
N GLN A 617 20.36 -23.17 5.98
CA GLN A 617 19.05 -23.81 5.80
C GLN A 617 18.64 -23.85 4.34
N SER A 618 18.87 -22.77 3.58
CA SER A 618 18.54 -22.74 2.15
C SER A 618 19.30 -23.81 1.37
N TYR A 619 20.59 -23.98 1.66
CA TYR A 619 21.39 -25.04 1.04
C TYR A 619 20.93 -26.45 1.45
N LEU A 620 20.51 -26.64 2.71
CA LEU A 620 19.96 -27.93 3.13
C LEU A 620 18.68 -28.26 2.36
N VAL A 621 17.77 -27.29 2.21
CA VAL A 621 16.54 -27.45 1.40
C VAL A 621 16.88 -27.77 -0.06
N GLU A 622 17.87 -27.11 -0.65
CA GLU A 622 18.36 -27.40 -2.00
C GLU A 622 18.85 -28.85 -2.14
N VAL A 623 19.72 -29.31 -1.22
CA VAL A 623 20.24 -30.69 -1.21
C VAL A 623 19.13 -31.72 -1.01
N MET A 624 18.18 -31.46 -0.11
CA MET A 624 17.07 -32.37 0.17
C MET A 624 16.07 -32.42 -1.00
N THR A 625 15.78 -31.29 -1.63
CA THR A 625 14.92 -31.22 -2.82
C THR A 625 15.59 -31.92 -4.01
N GLY A 626 16.91 -31.76 -4.15
CA GLY A 626 17.74 -32.39 -5.19
C GLY A 626 18.30 -33.76 -4.81
N ILE A 627 17.75 -34.45 -3.80
CA ILE A 627 18.38 -35.65 -3.22
C ILE A 627 18.60 -36.77 -4.26
N GLN A 628 17.69 -36.91 -5.23
CA GLN A 628 17.83 -37.87 -6.31
C GLN A 628 19.08 -37.56 -7.15
N THR A 629 19.32 -36.30 -7.51
CA THR A 629 20.52 -35.87 -8.24
C THR A 629 21.77 -36.10 -7.41
N VAL A 630 21.72 -35.76 -6.12
CA VAL A 630 22.85 -35.95 -5.19
C VAL A 630 23.26 -37.42 -5.12
N LYS A 631 22.28 -38.33 -5.03
CA LYS A 631 22.47 -39.79 -5.06
C LYS A 631 22.93 -40.31 -6.41
N ALA A 632 22.26 -39.90 -7.50
CA ALA A 632 22.57 -40.38 -8.85
C ALA A 632 23.96 -39.95 -9.33
N GLN A 633 24.43 -38.78 -8.89
CA GLN A 633 25.75 -38.24 -9.25
C GLN A 633 26.84 -38.56 -8.20
N ASN A 634 26.50 -39.30 -7.12
CA ASN A 634 27.43 -39.67 -6.04
C ASN A 634 28.19 -38.46 -5.43
N ILE A 635 27.49 -37.34 -5.23
CA ILE A 635 28.06 -36.08 -4.71
C ILE A 635 27.72 -35.84 -3.23
N GLU A 636 27.33 -36.86 -2.47
CA GLU A 636 26.97 -36.73 -1.05
C GLU A 636 28.10 -36.13 -0.21
N LEU A 637 29.34 -36.57 -0.45
CA LEU A 637 30.50 -36.11 0.31
C LEU A 637 30.76 -34.62 0.08
N ARG A 638 30.70 -34.18 -1.18
CA ARG A 638 30.82 -32.76 -1.56
C ARG A 638 29.70 -31.92 -0.95
N SER A 639 28.47 -32.43 -1.01
CA SER A 639 27.31 -31.73 -0.46
C SER A 639 27.42 -31.59 1.06
N ARG A 640 27.87 -32.65 1.74
CA ARG A 640 28.14 -32.63 3.18
C ARG A 640 29.22 -31.62 3.55
N TRP A 641 30.34 -31.56 2.84
CA TRP A 641 31.42 -30.60 3.13
C TRP A 641 30.96 -29.15 2.94
N GLN A 642 30.23 -28.85 1.87
CA GLN A 642 29.68 -27.52 1.64
C GLN A 642 28.66 -27.12 2.72
N TRP A 643 27.85 -28.07 3.19
CA TRP A 643 26.95 -27.82 4.32
C TRP A 643 27.74 -27.60 5.62
N GLN A 644 28.75 -28.43 5.91
CA GLN A 644 29.61 -28.31 7.09
C GLN A 644 30.34 -26.97 7.13
N GLU A 645 30.83 -26.47 6.00
CA GLU A 645 31.50 -25.17 5.90
C GLU A 645 30.54 -24.02 6.22
N ARG A 646 29.31 -24.05 5.68
CA ARG A 646 28.27 -23.06 6.00
C ARG A 646 27.87 -23.14 7.47
N TYR A 647 27.66 -24.35 7.99
CA TYR A 647 27.31 -24.60 9.37
C TYR A 647 28.41 -24.15 10.34
N ALA A 648 29.68 -24.39 10.01
CA ALA A 648 30.82 -23.93 10.82
C ALA A 648 30.86 -22.40 10.93
N ARG A 649 30.58 -21.67 9.83
CA ARG A 649 30.45 -20.20 9.86
C ARG A 649 29.28 -19.74 10.73
N TYR A 650 28.12 -20.38 10.61
CA TYR A 650 26.97 -20.11 11.48
C TYR A 650 27.32 -20.33 12.97
N VAL A 651 27.98 -21.44 13.31
CA VAL A 651 28.40 -21.74 14.68
C VAL A 651 29.43 -20.73 15.19
N ALA A 652 30.39 -20.30 14.36
CA ALA A 652 31.39 -19.31 14.73
C ALA A 652 30.76 -17.94 15.08
N GLU A 653 29.84 -17.44 14.26
CA GLU A 653 29.08 -16.21 14.54
C GLU A 653 28.18 -16.36 15.78
N GLY A 654 27.56 -17.54 15.94
CA GLY A 654 26.79 -17.89 17.13
C GLY A 654 27.63 -17.89 18.40
N PHE A 655 28.85 -18.41 18.35
CA PHE A 655 29.78 -18.44 19.47
C PHE A 655 30.19 -17.02 19.92
N GLN A 656 30.49 -16.12 18.97
CA GLN A 656 30.77 -14.72 19.30
C GLN A 656 29.59 -14.03 19.99
N THR A 657 28.37 -14.33 19.53
CA THR A 657 27.13 -13.83 20.14
C THR A 657 27.01 -14.30 21.59
N VAL A 658 27.16 -15.61 21.83
CA VAL A 658 27.07 -16.20 23.17
C VAL A 658 28.17 -15.68 24.10
N MET A 659 29.40 -15.53 23.60
CA MET A 659 30.51 -14.99 24.40
C MET A 659 30.23 -13.55 24.83
N THR A 660 29.77 -12.71 23.90
CA THR A 660 29.45 -11.30 24.17
C THR A 660 28.28 -11.18 25.15
N SER A 661 27.21 -11.98 24.98
CA SER A 661 26.08 -11.98 25.90
C SER A 661 26.45 -12.50 27.29
N THR A 662 27.31 -13.51 27.36
CA THR A 662 27.81 -14.06 28.63
C THR A 662 28.66 -13.03 29.36
N LEU A 663 29.57 -12.33 28.68
CA LEU A 663 30.36 -11.25 29.27
C LEU A 663 29.46 -10.13 29.84
N ALA A 664 28.45 -9.70 29.09
CA ALA A 664 27.48 -8.70 29.56
C ALA A 664 26.67 -9.18 30.78
N GLY A 665 26.26 -10.46 30.77
CA GLY A 665 25.56 -11.09 31.88
C GLY A 665 26.43 -11.23 33.13
N SER A 666 27.67 -11.68 33.00
CA SER A 666 28.63 -11.80 34.10
C SER A 666 28.98 -10.44 34.70
N PHE A 667 29.16 -9.40 33.88
CA PHE A 667 29.35 -8.03 34.36
C PHE A 667 28.15 -7.57 35.21
N SER A 668 26.93 -7.80 34.71
CA SER A 668 25.70 -7.43 35.43
C SER A 668 25.55 -8.20 36.74
N HIS A 669 25.88 -9.50 36.74
CA HIS A 669 25.83 -10.34 37.93
C HIS A 669 26.86 -9.92 38.99
N PHE A 670 28.10 -9.61 38.58
CA PHE A 670 29.14 -9.11 39.49
C PHE A 670 28.69 -7.83 40.21
N PHE A 671 28.15 -6.87 39.46
CA PHE A 671 27.67 -5.61 40.03
C PHE A 671 26.45 -5.79 40.95
N ASN A 672 25.55 -6.72 40.63
CA ASN A 672 24.47 -7.08 41.55
C ASN A 672 25.00 -7.67 42.87
N GLN A 673 25.97 -8.59 42.79
CA GLN A 673 26.60 -9.17 43.97
C GLN A 673 27.34 -8.09 44.79
N LEU A 674 28.02 -7.16 44.12
CA LEU A 674 28.69 -6.03 44.74
C LEU A 674 27.70 -5.10 45.44
N SER A 675 26.54 -4.81 44.83
CA SER A 675 25.45 -4.05 45.48
C SER A 675 25.01 -4.72 46.77
N GLY A 676 24.75 -6.03 46.74
CA GLY A 676 24.38 -6.80 47.93
C GLY A 676 25.45 -6.77 49.03
N LEU A 677 26.73 -6.82 48.66
CA LEU A 677 27.86 -6.71 49.61
C LEU A 677 27.96 -5.31 50.21
N LEU A 678 27.80 -4.25 49.41
CA LEU A 678 27.83 -2.86 49.89
C LEU A 678 26.68 -2.57 50.84
N VAL A 679 25.46 -3.04 50.51
CA VAL A 679 24.30 -2.94 51.40
C VAL A 679 24.55 -3.65 52.73
N LEU A 680 25.15 -4.85 52.70
CA LEU A 680 25.49 -5.59 53.91
C LEU A 680 26.57 -4.89 54.73
N TRP A 681 27.64 -4.39 54.10
CA TRP A 681 28.76 -3.75 54.78
C TRP A 681 28.34 -2.42 55.42
N VAL A 682 27.77 -1.50 54.62
CA VAL A 682 27.29 -0.20 55.13
C VAL A 682 26.15 -0.40 56.13
N GLY A 683 25.27 -1.37 55.87
CA GLY A 683 24.17 -1.74 56.75
C GLY A 683 24.64 -2.26 58.09
N ALA A 684 25.64 -3.14 58.12
CA ALA A 684 26.23 -3.63 59.36
C ALA A 684 26.85 -2.50 60.17
N ALA A 685 27.53 -1.54 59.53
CA ALA A 685 28.05 -0.35 60.21
C ALA A 685 26.94 0.49 60.85
N LEU A 686 25.80 0.68 60.16
CA LEU A 686 24.64 1.39 60.71
C LEU A 686 23.95 0.64 61.86
N VAL A 687 23.98 -0.70 61.83
CA VAL A 687 23.48 -1.53 62.94
C VAL A 687 24.38 -1.42 64.16
N LEU A 688 25.71 -1.43 63.96
CA LEU A 688 26.69 -1.22 65.03
C LEU A 688 26.59 0.19 65.65
N ASP A 689 26.28 1.20 64.83
CA ASP A 689 25.96 2.57 65.27
C ASP A 689 24.61 2.71 66.00
N GLY A 690 23.80 1.63 66.05
CA GLY A 690 22.46 1.64 66.65
C GLY A 690 21.39 2.40 65.85
N LYS A 691 21.67 2.77 64.59
CA LYS A 691 20.73 3.50 63.70
C LYS A 691 19.74 2.58 62.98
N LEU A 692 20.04 1.29 62.89
CA LEU A 692 19.20 0.24 62.29
C LEU A 692 19.24 -1.03 63.15
N THR A 693 18.17 -1.81 63.14
CA THR A 693 18.17 -3.15 63.76
C THR A 693 18.70 -4.22 62.81
N LEU A 694 19.11 -5.37 63.35
CA LEU A 694 19.54 -6.51 62.53
C LEU A 694 18.40 -7.02 61.63
N GLY A 695 17.16 -7.08 62.14
CA GLY A 695 15.99 -7.44 61.36
C GLY A 695 15.70 -6.43 60.24
N GLN A 696 15.82 -5.13 60.51
CA GLN A 696 15.66 -4.08 59.49
C GLN A 696 16.69 -4.20 58.36
N LEU A 697 17.94 -4.52 58.68
CA LEU A 697 18.98 -4.75 57.66
C LEU A 697 18.64 -5.94 56.76
N ILE A 698 18.19 -7.06 57.34
CA ILE A 698 17.83 -8.26 56.59
C ILE A 698 16.60 -8.00 55.71
N ALA A 699 15.56 -7.35 56.25
CA ALA A 699 14.40 -6.93 55.48
C ALA A 699 14.77 -5.99 54.32
N PHE A 700 15.62 -4.99 54.59
CA PHE A 700 16.11 -4.07 53.56
C PHE A 700 16.83 -4.82 52.43
N ARG A 701 17.69 -5.79 52.75
CA ARG A 701 18.40 -6.60 51.75
C ARG A 701 17.44 -7.42 50.88
N ILE A 702 16.39 -7.99 51.46
CA ILE A 702 15.36 -8.74 50.71
C ILE A 702 14.59 -7.79 49.78
N ILE A 703 14.15 -6.64 50.28
CA ILE A 703 13.43 -5.63 49.47
C ILE A 703 14.32 -5.08 48.35
N ALA A 704 15.61 -4.84 48.61
CA ALA A 704 16.58 -4.41 47.62
C ALA A 704 16.73 -5.44 46.47
N SER A 705 16.62 -6.73 46.77
CA SER A 705 16.61 -7.79 45.75
C SER A 705 15.36 -7.72 44.85
N TYR A 706 14.19 -7.40 45.41
CA TYR A 706 12.95 -7.21 44.65
C TYR A 706 12.99 -6.00 43.72
N VAL A 707 13.83 -5.01 43.98
CA VAL A 707 14.10 -3.89 43.06
C VAL A 707 15.15 -4.27 42.00
N THR A 708 16.24 -4.90 42.43
CA THR A 708 17.40 -5.12 41.55
C THR A 708 17.12 -6.24 40.52
N SER A 709 16.34 -7.26 40.88
CA SER A 709 16.01 -8.39 39.99
C SER A 709 15.21 -7.98 38.75
N PRO A 710 14.07 -7.23 38.85
CA PRO A 710 13.36 -6.72 37.68
C PRO A 710 14.21 -5.80 36.80
N ILE A 711 15.07 -4.95 37.40
CA ILE A 711 15.99 -4.08 36.67
C ILE A 711 16.98 -4.89 35.82
N LEU A 712 17.55 -5.96 36.37
CA LEU A 712 18.44 -6.86 35.63
C LEU A 712 17.70 -7.61 34.50
N ARG A 713 16.46 -8.02 34.75
CA ARG A 713 15.61 -8.63 33.71
C ARG A 713 15.27 -7.62 32.61
N LEU A 714 15.14 -6.32 32.92
CA LEU A 714 14.92 -5.27 31.93
C LEU A 714 16.10 -5.15 30.95
N THR A 715 17.33 -5.38 31.40
CA THR A 715 18.51 -5.48 30.53
C THR A 715 18.42 -6.66 29.56
N GLN A 716 17.92 -7.82 30.01
CA GLN A 716 17.68 -8.97 29.12
C GLN A 716 16.52 -8.71 28.16
N LEU A 717 15.43 -8.11 28.64
CA LEU A 717 14.33 -7.69 27.78
C LEU A 717 14.77 -6.75 26.68
N TRP A 718 15.73 -5.86 26.96
CA TRP A 718 16.29 -4.98 25.94
C TRP A 718 16.97 -5.77 24.82
N GLN A 719 17.69 -6.85 25.14
CA GLN A 719 18.28 -7.75 24.14
C GLN A 719 17.19 -8.47 23.34
N ASN A 720 16.19 -9.02 24.02
CA ASN A 720 15.06 -9.67 23.35
C ASN A 720 14.31 -8.70 22.43
N PHE A 721 14.13 -7.45 22.86
CA PHE A 721 13.52 -6.39 22.04
C PHE A 721 14.33 -6.13 20.76
N GLN A 722 15.65 -6.19 20.81
CA GLN A 722 16.50 -6.05 19.61
C GLN A 722 16.38 -7.24 18.66
N GLU A 723 16.32 -8.46 19.20
CA GLU A 723 16.09 -9.68 18.42
C GLU A 723 14.72 -9.63 17.74
N THR A 724 13.67 -9.31 18.50
CA THR A 724 12.32 -9.09 17.96
C THR A 724 12.28 -7.95 16.96
N GLY A 725 13.05 -6.88 17.16
CA GLY A 725 13.19 -5.80 16.18
C GLY A 725 13.73 -6.27 14.84
N LEU A 726 14.66 -7.24 14.83
CA LEU A 726 15.14 -7.87 13.61
C LEU A 726 14.08 -8.80 13.00
N SER A 727 13.40 -9.60 13.81
CA SER A 727 12.28 -10.44 13.36
C SER A 727 11.17 -9.61 12.71
N LEU A 728 10.83 -8.46 13.30
CA LEU A 728 9.88 -7.49 12.74
C LEU A 728 10.34 -6.96 11.38
N GLU A 729 11.62 -6.59 11.24
CA GLU A 729 12.19 -6.10 9.97
C GLU A 729 12.11 -7.18 8.86
N ARG A 730 12.34 -8.45 9.21
CA ARG A 730 12.26 -9.57 8.25
C ARG A 730 10.83 -9.92 7.87
N LEU A 731 9.91 -9.85 8.82
CA LEU A 731 8.49 -10.11 8.61
C LEU A 731 7.80 -8.95 7.89
N ALA A 732 8.28 -7.70 8.09
CA ALA A 732 7.84 -6.52 7.33
C ALA A 732 7.98 -6.72 5.82
N ASP A 733 9.03 -7.40 5.33
CA ASP A 733 9.16 -7.71 3.90
C ASP A 733 7.97 -8.51 3.34
N ILE A 734 7.34 -9.35 4.16
CA ILE A 734 6.11 -10.05 3.79
C ILE A 734 4.92 -9.10 3.89
N VAL A 735 4.68 -8.53 5.08
CA VAL A 735 3.44 -7.80 5.41
C VAL A 735 3.30 -6.45 4.68
N ASP A 736 4.42 -5.78 4.39
CA ASP A 736 4.43 -4.52 3.64
C ASP A 736 4.43 -4.73 2.11
N THR A 737 4.49 -5.99 1.63
CA THR A 737 4.33 -6.26 0.20
C THR A 737 2.85 -6.08 -0.17
N PRO A 738 2.52 -5.29 -1.21
CA PRO A 738 1.13 -5.06 -1.59
C PRO A 738 0.45 -6.36 -2.07
N GLN A 739 -0.82 -6.52 -1.69
CA GLN A 739 -1.63 -7.67 -2.09
C GLN A 739 -2.04 -7.54 -3.56
N GLU A 740 -2.21 -8.68 -4.23
CA GLU A 740 -2.63 -8.73 -5.64
C GLU A 740 -4.01 -8.09 -5.86
N ALA A 741 -4.95 -8.32 -4.93
CA ALA A 741 -6.33 -7.84 -5.02
C ALA A 741 -6.58 -6.44 -4.41
N GLU A 742 -5.58 -5.79 -3.78
CA GLU A 742 -5.78 -4.44 -3.22
C GLU A 742 -6.06 -3.39 -4.30
N LEU A 743 -5.57 -3.62 -5.51
CA LEU A 743 -5.80 -2.78 -6.69
C LEU A 743 -7.21 -2.95 -7.28
N ASP A 744 -7.91 -4.02 -6.92
CA ASP A 744 -9.18 -4.43 -7.54
C ASP A 744 -10.42 -4.00 -6.73
N ARG A 745 -10.25 -3.35 -5.57
CA ARG A 745 -11.39 -2.97 -4.69
C ARG A 745 -12.42 -2.04 -5.35
N GLN A 746 -12.05 -1.40 -6.46
CA GLN A 746 -12.91 -0.52 -7.25
C GLN A 746 -13.29 -1.13 -8.61
N ASN A 747 -12.79 -2.32 -8.93
CA ASN A 747 -13.08 -2.99 -10.19
C ASN A 747 -14.45 -3.64 -10.15
N ILE A 748 -15.09 -3.74 -11.32
CA ILE A 748 -16.38 -4.43 -11.45
C ILE A 748 -16.17 -5.95 -11.36
N PRO A 749 -17.11 -6.71 -10.76
CA PRO A 749 -17.06 -8.15 -10.86
C PRO A 749 -17.20 -8.58 -12.32
N MET A 750 -16.38 -9.53 -12.75
CA MET A 750 -16.45 -10.12 -14.08
C MET A 750 -17.81 -10.80 -14.26
N PRO A 751 -18.60 -10.41 -15.29
CA PRO A 751 -19.83 -11.11 -15.63
C PRO A 751 -19.57 -12.57 -15.98
N LEU A 752 -20.65 -13.35 -16.14
CA LEU A 752 -20.51 -14.73 -16.63
C LEU A 752 -19.88 -14.68 -18.03
N ILE A 753 -18.70 -15.30 -18.16
CA ILE A 753 -17.92 -15.34 -19.38
C ILE A 753 -18.67 -16.18 -20.42
N LYS A 754 -18.86 -15.63 -21.62
CA LYS A 754 -19.31 -16.36 -22.81
C LYS A 754 -18.12 -17.04 -23.49
N GLY A 755 -16.95 -16.40 -23.49
CA GLY A 755 -15.68 -17.04 -23.84
C GLY A 755 -14.92 -16.39 -25.00
N THR A 756 -15.35 -15.24 -25.52
CA THR A 756 -14.59 -14.50 -26.54
C THR A 756 -13.34 -13.90 -25.90
N VAL A 757 -12.17 -14.08 -26.51
CA VAL A 757 -10.88 -13.58 -25.97
C VAL A 757 -10.15 -12.79 -27.04
N THR A 758 -9.78 -11.55 -26.73
CA THR A 758 -9.04 -10.67 -27.66
C THR A 758 -7.76 -10.16 -27.00
N TYR A 759 -6.65 -10.27 -27.71
CA TYR A 759 -5.37 -9.67 -27.35
C TYR A 759 -5.12 -8.49 -28.28
N GLU A 760 -4.84 -7.30 -27.74
CA GLU A 760 -4.60 -6.10 -28.53
C GLU A 760 -3.26 -5.46 -28.19
N ASN A 761 -2.36 -5.40 -29.18
CA ASN A 761 -1.02 -4.80 -29.11
C ASN A 761 -0.22 -5.21 -27.87
N LEU A 762 -0.33 -6.48 -27.50
CA LEU A 762 0.19 -6.98 -26.23
C LEU A 762 1.72 -7.06 -26.28
N ALA A 763 2.38 -6.45 -25.29
CA ALA A 763 3.81 -6.64 -25.03
C ALA A 763 4.05 -6.98 -23.55
N PHE A 764 5.03 -7.85 -23.30
CA PHE A 764 5.32 -8.28 -21.94
C PHE A 764 6.78 -8.71 -21.77
N ARG A 765 7.32 -8.43 -20.57
CA ARG A 765 8.58 -9.01 -20.07
C ARG A 765 8.52 -9.37 -18.59
N PHE A 766 9.20 -10.45 -18.19
CA PHE A 766 9.30 -10.86 -16.79
C PHE A 766 10.21 -9.93 -15.96
N ASN A 767 11.33 -9.51 -16.55
CA ASN A 767 12.29 -8.58 -15.97
C ASN A 767 12.19 -7.23 -16.69
N PRO A 768 11.95 -6.10 -16.01
CA PRO A 768 11.88 -4.77 -16.63
C PRO A 768 13.05 -4.43 -17.54
N HIS A 769 14.26 -4.91 -17.21
CA HIS A 769 15.49 -4.67 -17.97
C HIS A 769 15.88 -5.84 -18.90
N GLY A 770 15.02 -6.86 -19.01
CA GLY A 770 15.23 -8.01 -19.88
C GLY A 770 14.65 -7.83 -21.29
N PRO A 771 14.90 -8.78 -22.20
CA PRO A 771 14.25 -8.80 -23.51
C PRO A 771 12.74 -9.01 -23.37
N LEU A 772 11.96 -8.47 -24.32
CA LEU A 772 10.53 -8.74 -24.42
C LEU A 772 10.30 -10.23 -24.72
N GLN A 773 9.42 -10.86 -23.94
CA GLN A 773 8.97 -12.24 -24.19
C GLN A 773 7.78 -12.29 -25.14
N LEU A 774 6.98 -11.22 -25.17
CA LEU A 774 5.90 -11.03 -26.14
C LEU A 774 6.01 -9.63 -26.74
N TYR A 775 5.81 -9.54 -28.05
CA TYR A 775 5.91 -8.29 -28.79
C TYR A 775 4.76 -8.15 -29.80
N ASN A 776 3.95 -7.11 -29.61
CA ASN A 776 2.87 -6.73 -30.51
C ASN A 776 1.93 -7.88 -30.90
N VAL A 777 1.50 -8.68 -29.92
CA VAL A 777 0.59 -9.81 -30.15
C VAL A 777 -0.83 -9.28 -30.31
N ASN A 778 -1.46 -9.62 -31.44
CA ASN A 778 -2.84 -9.29 -31.78
C ASN A 778 -3.56 -10.58 -32.21
N LEU A 779 -4.57 -11.01 -31.45
CA LEU A 779 -5.28 -12.29 -31.65
C LEU A 779 -6.74 -12.13 -31.20
N GLU A 780 -7.68 -12.78 -31.88
CA GLU A 780 -9.08 -12.80 -31.50
C GLU A 780 -9.64 -14.22 -31.61
N PHE A 781 -10.23 -14.70 -30.51
CA PHE A 781 -10.80 -16.04 -30.41
C PHE A 781 -12.29 -15.95 -30.10
N PRO A 782 -13.17 -16.48 -30.95
CA PRO A 782 -14.61 -16.55 -30.68
C PRO A 782 -14.91 -17.42 -29.45
N ALA A 783 -16.04 -17.14 -28.79
CA ALA A 783 -16.58 -18.00 -27.72
C ALA A 783 -16.77 -19.46 -28.18
N GLY A 784 -16.45 -20.41 -27.31
CA GLY A 784 -16.62 -21.84 -27.55
C GLY A 784 -15.54 -22.48 -28.45
N THR A 785 -14.46 -21.75 -28.74
CA THR A 785 -13.43 -22.22 -29.68
C THR A 785 -12.39 -23.09 -28.97
N PHE A 786 -12.02 -24.23 -29.58
CA PHE A 786 -10.85 -25.01 -29.18
C PHE A 786 -9.58 -24.47 -29.86
N VAL A 787 -8.78 -23.72 -29.11
CA VAL A 787 -7.55 -23.04 -29.57
C VAL A 787 -6.33 -23.86 -29.22
N ALA A 788 -5.52 -24.22 -30.22
CA ALA A 788 -4.22 -24.85 -30.02
C ALA A 788 -3.07 -23.84 -30.18
N LEU A 789 -2.20 -23.76 -29.18
CA LEU A 789 -1.01 -22.90 -29.18
C LEU A 789 0.24 -23.75 -29.42
N VAL A 790 0.95 -23.48 -30.52
CA VAL A 790 2.13 -24.24 -30.95
C VAL A 790 3.31 -23.34 -31.25
N GLY A 791 4.52 -23.90 -31.17
CA GLY A 791 5.75 -23.11 -31.21
C GLY A 791 6.91 -23.84 -30.57
N GLU A 792 8.14 -23.42 -30.87
CA GLU A 792 9.33 -23.92 -30.18
C GLU A 792 9.30 -23.57 -28.67
N SER A 793 10.15 -24.24 -27.88
CA SER A 793 10.30 -23.90 -26.47
C SER A 793 10.79 -22.45 -26.33
N GLY A 794 10.18 -21.69 -25.41
CA GLY A 794 10.48 -20.26 -25.24
C GLY A 794 9.80 -19.31 -26.23
N ALA A 795 8.96 -19.79 -27.15
CA ALA A 795 8.25 -18.93 -28.12
C ALA A 795 7.19 -17.99 -27.51
N GLY A 796 6.85 -18.13 -26.22
CA GLY A 796 5.89 -17.26 -25.52
C GLY A 796 4.50 -17.86 -25.23
N LYS A 797 4.27 -19.14 -25.57
CA LYS A 797 2.98 -19.85 -25.40
C LYS A 797 2.42 -19.79 -23.98
N SER A 798 3.18 -20.28 -23.01
CA SER A 798 2.83 -20.26 -21.59
C SER A 798 2.72 -18.83 -21.04
N THR A 799 3.43 -17.88 -21.64
CA THR A 799 3.38 -16.47 -21.23
C THR A 799 2.03 -15.84 -21.58
N ILE A 800 1.51 -16.08 -22.79
CA ILE A 800 0.19 -15.59 -23.21
C ILE A 800 -0.91 -16.12 -22.29
N THR A 801 -0.91 -17.42 -22.00
CA THR A 801 -1.95 -18.03 -21.16
C THR A 801 -1.85 -17.59 -19.69
N LYS A 802 -0.64 -17.39 -19.16
CA LYS A 802 -0.45 -16.80 -17.81
C LYS A 802 -0.96 -15.36 -17.73
N LEU A 803 -0.85 -14.57 -18.80
CA LEU A 803 -1.41 -13.22 -18.86
C LEU A 803 -2.94 -13.25 -18.92
N LEU A 804 -3.54 -14.21 -19.65
CA LEU A 804 -5.00 -14.39 -19.70
C LEU A 804 -5.60 -14.70 -18.32
N ALA A 805 -4.94 -15.56 -17.55
CA ALA A 805 -5.31 -15.86 -16.16
C ALA A 805 -4.97 -14.73 -15.17
N ARG A 806 -4.46 -13.59 -15.67
CA ARG A 806 -3.99 -12.43 -14.92
C ARG A 806 -3.05 -12.83 -13.78
N LEU A 807 -2.15 -13.79 -14.03
CA LEU A 807 -1.04 -14.13 -13.13
C LEU A 807 0.11 -13.11 -13.26
N TYR A 808 0.12 -12.40 -14.39
CA TYR A 808 1.01 -11.30 -14.70
C TYR A 808 0.20 -10.17 -15.34
N GLU A 809 0.71 -8.94 -15.25
CA GLU A 809 0.16 -7.80 -15.96
C GLU A 809 1.01 -7.51 -17.21
N PRO A 810 0.39 -7.18 -18.35
CA PRO A 810 1.12 -6.77 -19.55
C PRO A 810 1.85 -5.44 -19.34
N GLU A 811 2.94 -5.23 -20.08
CA GLU A 811 3.68 -3.96 -20.07
C GLU A 811 2.97 -2.90 -20.92
N SER A 812 2.42 -3.33 -22.06
CA SER A 812 1.57 -2.52 -22.92
C SER A 812 0.53 -3.38 -23.63
N GLY A 813 -0.51 -2.72 -24.16
CA GLY A 813 -1.66 -3.40 -24.76
C GLY A 813 -2.68 -3.80 -23.70
N ARG A 814 -3.68 -4.58 -24.13
CA ARG A 814 -4.76 -5.06 -23.27
C ARG A 814 -5.26 -6.44 -23.68
N ILE A 815 -5.89 -7.12 -22.74
CA ILE A 815 -6.54 -8.41 -22.95
C ILE A 815 -8.00 -8.22 -22.59
N LEU A 816 -8.88 -8.56 -23.53
CA LEU A 816 -10.32 -8.43 -23.40
C LEU A 816 -10.93 -9.83 -23.32
N ILE A 817 -11.88 -10.02 -22.41
CA ILE A 817 -12.76 -11.19 -22.39
C ILE A 817 -14.18 -10.67 -22.56
N ASP A 818 -14.87 -11.10 -23.62
CA ASP A 818 -16.21 -10.63 -23.99
C ASP A 818 -16.32 -9.08 -24.05
N GLY A 819 -15.23 -8.41 -24.45
CA GLY A 819 -15.14 -6.95 -24.52
C GLY A 819 -14.73 -6.26 -23.22
N TYR A 820 -14.61 -6.98 -22.09
CA TYR A 820 -14.15 -6.44 -20.82
C TYR A 820 -12.63 -6.59 -20.66
N ASP A 821 -11.95 -5.48 -20.37
CA ASP A 821 -10.52 -5.49 -20.04
C ASP A 821 -10.28 -6.21 -18.71
N ILE A 822 -9.48 -7.28 -18.74
CA ILE A 822 -9.21 -8.11 -17.56
C ILE A 822 -8.53 -7.33 -16.43
N ASN A 823 -7.86 -6.21 -16.74
CA ASN A 823 -7.23 -5.35 -15.73
C ASN A 823 -8.24 -4.47 -14.97
N LYS A 824 -9.48 -4.34 -15.48
CA LYS A 824 -10.54 -3.51 -14.90
C LYS A 824 -11.63 -4.32 -14.18
N VAL A 825 -11.48 -5.65 -14.12
CA VAL A 825 -12.40 -6.54 -13.43
C VAL A 825 -11.78 -7.11 -12.15
N GLU A 826 -12.61 -7.55 -11.22
CA GLU A 826 -12.17 -8.15 -9.97
C GLU A 826 -11.52 -9.53 -10.21
N LEU A 827 -10.28 -9.71 -9.77
CA LEU A 827 -9.47 -10.91 -9.99
C LEU A 827 -10.12 -12.21 -9.51
N TYR A 828 -10.81 -12.19 -8.37
CA TYR A 828 -11.48 -13.38 -7.82
C TYR A 828 -12.59 -13.86 -8.76
N SER A 829 -13.44 -12.94 -9.22
CA SER A 829 -14.54 -13.23 -10.14
C SER A 829 -14.06 -13.74 -11.51
N LEU A 830 -12.90 -13.24 -11.97
CA LEU A 830 -12.22 -13.72 -13.19
C LEU A 830 -11.67 -15.14 -13.01
N ARG A 831 -10.82 -15.36 -12.00
CA ARG A 831 -10.14 -16.66 -11.78
C ARG A 831 -11.10 -17.77 -11.40
N ARG A 832 -12.26 -17.48 -10.79
CA ARG A 832 -13.29 -18.49 -10.53
C ARG A 832 -13.84 -19.12 -11.81
N GLN A 833 -13.87 -18.37 -12.91
CA GLN A 833 -14.41 -18.80 -14.20
C GLN A 833 -13.35 -19.34 -15.17
N ILE A 834 -12.07 -19.19 -14.84
CA ILE A 834 -10.94 -19.73 -15.61
C ILE A 834 -10.37 -20.94 -14.86
N GLY A 835 -10.27 -22.08 -15.53
CA GLY A 835 -9.53 -23.25 -15.03
C GLY A 835 -8.19 -23.34 -15.72
N MET A 836 -7.13 -23.65 -14.97
CA MET A 836 -5.78 -23.74 -15.51
C MET A 836 -5.05 -24.98 -14.99
N VAL A 837 -4.48 -25.75 -15.91
CA VAL A 837 -3.52 -26.82 -15.61
C VAL A 837 -2.12 -26.33 -16.00
N PRO A 838 -1.25 -26.03 -15.02
CA PRO A 838 0.12 -25.59 -15.31
C PRO A 838 1.01 -26.74 -15.78
N GLN A 839 2.13 -26.40 -16.42
CA GLN A 839 3.14 -27.37 -16.92
C GLN A 839 3.66 -28.28 -15.80
N GLU A 840 4.06 -27.71 -14.66
CA GLU A 840 4.42 -28.47 -13.47
C GLU A 840 3.20 -28.75 -12.60
N THR A 841 2.68 -29.97 -12.71
CA THR A 841 1.50 -30.39 -11.93
C THR A 841 1.88 -30.78 -10.50
N LEU A 842 1.25 -30.14 -9.52
CA LEU A 842 1.38 -30.43 -8.10
C LEU A 842 0.10 -31.09 -7.56
N LEU A 843 0.27 -32.21 -6.86
CA LEU A 843 -0.77 -32.81 -6.03
C LEU A 843 -0.44 -32.53 -4.55
N PHE A 844 -1.47 -32.20 -3.78
CA PHE A 844 -1.35 -32.01 -2.34
C PHE A 844 -1.41 -33.36 -1.63
N ASP A 845 -0.83 -33.46 -0.43
CA ASP A 845 -0.98 -34.65 0.39
C ASP A 845 -2.46 -34.88 0.72
N GLY A 846 -2.92 -36.11 0.54
CA GLY A 846 -4.34 -36.46 0.54
C GLY A 846 -4.65 -37.67 -0.35
N THR A 847 -5.93 -37.96 -0.53
CA THR A 847 -6.39 -39.01 -1.45
C THR A 847 -6.46 -38.52 -2.89
N VAL A 848 -6.57 -39.44 -3.86
CA VAL A 848 -6.86 -39.09 -5.26
C VAL A 848 -8.19 -38.33 -5.36
N GLN A 849 -9.22 -38.78 -4.64
CA GLN A 849 -10.52 -38.12 -4.59
C GLN A 849 -10.40 -36.67 -4.13
N GLU A 850 -9.77 -36.43 -2.99
CA GLU A 850 -9.54 -35.10 -2.43
C GLU A 850 -8.81 -34.21 -3.43
N ASN A 851 -7.78 -34.75 -4.11
CA ASN A 851 -7.02 -34.00 -5.11
C ASN A 851 -7.83 -33.65 -6.37
N ILE A 852 -8.81 -34.45 -6.77
CA ILE A 852 -9.72 -34.11 -7.88
C ILE A 852 -10.74 -33.07 -7.39
N ALA A 853 -11.28 -33.22 -6.18
CA ALA A 853 -12.29 -32.36 -5.58
C ALA A 853 -11.76 -31.04 -4.99
N LEU A 854 -10.47 -30.69 -5.17
CA LEU A 854 -9.87 -29.51 -4.56
C LEU A 854 -10.59 -28.18 -4.87
N THR A 855 -11.15 -28.05 -6.08
CA THR A 855 -11.89 -26.85 -6.51
C THR A 855 -13.36 -26.87 -6.10
N ASN A 856 -13.90 -28.05 -5.77
CA ASN A 856 -15.28 -28.26 -5.33
C ASN A 856 -15.33 -29.44 -4.33
N PRO A 857 -15.05 -29.19 -3.03
CA PRO A 857 -14.99 -30.25 -2.02
C PRO A 857 -16.31 -31.00 -1.82
N ASP A 858 -17.43 -30.37 -2.17
CA ASP A 858 -18.78 -30.92 -2.04
C ASP A 858 -19.23 -31.72 -3.27
N ALA A 859 -18.36 -31.91 -4.27
CA ALA A 859 -18.67 -32.65 -5.50
C ALA A 859 -19.07 -34.10 -5.21
N THR A 860 -20.09 -34.59 -5.93
CA THR A 860 -20.54 -35.98 -5.75
C THR A 860 -19.53 -36.96 -6.34
N VAL A 861 -19.58 -38.22 -5.89
CA VAL A 861 -18.69 -39.28 -6.40
C VAL A 861 -18.88 -39.46 -7.92
N GLU A 862 -20.11 -39.33 -8.41
CA GLU A 862 -20.42 -39.42 -9.84
C GLU A 862 -19.76 -38.30 -10.65
N GLU A 863 -19.76 -37.06 -10.13
CA GLU A 863 -19.10 -35.93 -10.77
C GLU A 863 -17.58 -36.12 -10.82
N ILE A 864 -16.99 -36.59 -9.72
CA ILE A 864 -15.55 -36.90 -9.63
C ILE A 864 -15.18 -38.01 -10.62
N VAL A 865 -15.99 -39.07 -10.73
CA VAL A 865 -15.78 -40.16 -11.68
C VAL A 865 -15.94 -39.68 -13.12
N SER A 866 -16.92 -38.84 -13.40
CA SER A 866 -17.12 -38.24 -14.72
C SER A 866 -15.91 -37.40 -15.14
N ALA A 867 -15.45 -36.50 -14.28
CA ALA A 867 -14.26 -35.67 -14.53
C ALA A 867 -13.00 -36.53 -14.75
N ALA A 868 -12.84 -37.60 -13.95
CA ALA A 868 -11.75 -38.54 -14.12
C ALA A 868 -11.83 -39.33 -15.43
N LYS A 869 -13.03 -39.66 -15.94
CA LYS A 869 -13.19 -40.31 -17.25
C LYS A 869 -12.83 -39.36 -18.38
N THR A 870 -13.27 -38.10 -18.33
CA THR A 870 -12.89 -37.07 -19.30
C THR A 870 -11.36 -36.91 -19.37
N ALA A 871 -10.69 -36.89 -18.23
CA ALA A 871 -9.23 -36.82 -18.14
C ALA A 871 -8.49 -38.15 -18.43
N ALA A 872 -9.20 -39.21 -18.87
CA ALA A 872 -8.66 -40.56 -19.07
C ALA A 872 -7.93 -41.11 -17.82
N ALA A 873 -8.35 -40.68 -16.62
CA ALA A 873 -7.74 -41.03 -15.35
C ALA A 873 -8.41 -42.23 -14.67
N HIS A 874 -9.71 -42.44 -14.91
CA HIS A 874 -10.51 -43.43 -14.21
C HIS A 874 -9.90 -44.84 -14.22
N GLU A 875 -9.45 -45.33 -15.37
CA GLU A 875 -8.92 -46.69 -15.51
C GLU A 875 -7.71 -46.93 -14.61
N PHE A 876 -6.71 -46.03 -14.62
CA PHE A 876 -5.54 -46.21 -13.76
C PHE A 876 -5.89 -46.01 -12.28
N ILE A 877 -6.81 -45.10 -11.97
CA ILE A 877 -7.23 -44.87 -10.58
C ILE A 877 -7.81 -46.18 -10.02
N MET A 878 -8.62 -46.91 -10.79
CA MET A 878 -9.18 -48.20 -10.39
C MET A 878 -8.13 -49.32 -10.24
N THR A 879 -6.94 -49.18 -10.84
CA THR A 879 -5.81 -50.11 -10.63
C THR A 879 -5.02 -49.83 -9.35
N LEU A 880 -5.23 -48.67 -8.71
CA LEU A 880 -4.56 -48.34 -7.46
C LEU A 880 -5.14 -49.19 -6.31
N PRO A 881 -4.35 -49.49 -5.26
CA PRO A 881 -4.77 -50.39 -4.17
C PRO A 881 -6.11 -50.03 -3.51
N ASN A 882 -6.41 -48.74 -3.37
CA ASN A 882 -7.64 -48.24 -2.75
C ASN A 882 -8.48 -47.38 -3.71
N GLY A 883 -8.29 -47.53 -5.02
CA GLY A 883 -9.01 -46.72 -6.01
C GLY A 883 -8.82 -45.21 -5.77
N TYR A 884 -9.94 -44.48 -5.74
CA TYR A 884 -10.01 -43.05 -5.43
C TYR A 884 -9.55 -42.68 -4.00
N ASN A 885 -9.60 -43.61 -3.05
CA ASN A 885 -9.13 -43.40 -1.68
C ASN A 885 -7.62 -43.63 -1.50
N THR A 886 -6.90 -43.92 -2.60
CA THR A 886 -5.45 -44.08 -2.55
C THR A 886 -4.79 -42.76 -2.19
N ARG A 887 -3.88 -42.77 -1.22
CA ARG A 887 -3.09 -41.59 -0.86
C ARG A 887 -2.01 -41.32 -1.89
N VAL A 888 -1.92 -40.07 -2.37
CA VAL A 888 -0.95 -39.66 -3.40
C VAL A 888 0.43 -39.30 -2.80
N GLY A 889 0.47 -38.96 -1.51
CA GLY A 889 1.66 -38.50 -0.80
C GLY A 889 2.10 -37.09 -1.20
N GLU A 890 3.12 -36.56 -0.55
CA GLU A 890 3.63 -35.21 -0.80
C GLU A 890 4.06 -35.03 -2.27
N ARG A 891 3.55 -33.98 -2.93
CA ARG A 891 3.78 -33.70 -4.36
C ARG A 891 3.37 -34.85 -5.30
N GLY A 892 2.49 -35.75 -4.84
CA GLY A 892 2.05 -36.92 -5.60
C GLY A 892 3.15 -37.96 -5.81
N ALA A 893 4.06 -38.15 -4.86
CA ALA A 893 5.20 -39.06 -4.97
C ALA A 893 4.83 -40.53 -5.28
N SER A 894 3.61 -40.98 -4.97
CA SER A 894 3.15 -42.34 -5.27
C SER A 894 2.64 -42.54 -6.71
N LEU A 895 2.51 -41.47 -7.50
CA LEU A 895 2.00 -41.50 -8.86
C LEU A 895 3.07 -41.19 -9.90
N SER A 896 2.97 -41.80 -11.08
CA SER A 896 3.82 -41.45 -12.22
C SER A 896 3.52 -40.03 -12.74
N GLY A 897 4.46 -39.43 -13.48
CA GLY A 897 4.29 -38.10 -14.05
C GLY A 897 2.99 -37.93 -14.85
N GLY A 898 2.71 -38.88 -15.75
CA GLY A 898 1.47 -38.86 -16.55
C GLY A 898 0.20 -39.17 -15.75
N GLN A 899 0.29 -39.91 -14.64
CA GLN A 899 -0.84 -40.09 -13.72
C GLN A 899 -1.15 -38.78 -12.97
N ARG A 900 -0.13 -38.08 -12.46
CA ARG A 900 -0.30 -36.78 -11.78
C ARG A 900 -0.94 -35.74 -12.69
N GLN A 901 -0.48 -35.66 -13.95
CA GLN A 901 -1.06 -34.77 -14.96
C GLN A 901 -2.55 -35.06 -15.19
N ARG A 902 -2.93 -36.33 -15.37
CA ARG A 902 -4.34 -36.71 -15.54
C ARG A 902 -5.21 -36.38 -14.32
N VAL A 903 -4.70 -36.52 -13.10
CA VAL A 903 -5.42 -36.07 -11.88
C VAL A 903 -5.59 -34.54 -11.88
N ALA A 904 -4.56 -33.78 -12.25
CA ALA A 904 -4.64 -32.32 -12.33
C ALA A 904 -5.59 -31.83 -13.43
N ILE A 905 -5.65 -32.54 -14.57
CA ILE A 905 -6.66 -32.30 -15.62
C ILE A 905 -8.05 -32.58 -15.07
N ALA A 906 -8.28 -33.74 -14.42
CA ALA A 906 -9.56 -34.07 -13.81
C ALA A 906 -10.04 -33.00 -12.80
N ARG A 907 -9.12 -32.45 -11.99
CA ARG A 907 -9.39 -31.34 -11.05
C ARG A 907 -9.93 -30.09 -11.78
N SER A 908 -9.33 -29.74 -12.91
CA SER A 908 -9.77 -28.57 -13.69
C SER A 908 -11.05 -28.84 -14.47
N VAL A 909 -11.25 -30.08 -14.93
CA VAL A 909 -12.50 -30.51 -15.57
C VAL A 909 -13.67 -30.45 -14.60
N LEU A 910 -13.46 -30.88 -13.35
CA LEU A 910 -14.50 -30.85 -12.31
C LEU A 910 -14.99 -29.41 -12.02
N GLN A 911 -14.10 -28.42 -12.13
CA GLN A 911 -14.46 -27.00 -11.96
C GLN A 911 -15.45 -26.50 -13.02
N ARG A 912 -15.51 -27.14 -14.21
CA ARG A 912 -16.29 -26.72 -15.39
C ARG A 912 -16.16 -25.21 -15.69
N PRO A 913 -14.93 -24.72 -15.91
CA PRO A 913 -14.68 -23.30 -16.19
C PRO A 913 -15.20 -22.88 -17.58
N GLN A 914 -15.49 -21.58 -17.73
CA GLN A 914 -15.87 -20.99 -19.03
C GLN A 914 -14.69 -20.88 -19.99
N ILE A 915 -13.49 -20.72 -19.43
CA ILE A 915 -12.23 -20.79 -20.17
C ILE A 915 -11.33 -21.83 -19.50
N LEU A 916 -10.89 -22.83 -20.26
CA LEU A 916 -9.98 -23.87 -19.78
C LEU A 916 -8.61 -23.71 -20.43
N ILE A 917 -7.55 -23.64 -19.62
CA ILE A 917 -6.16 -23.49 -20.07
C ILE A 917 -5.38 -24.75 -19.70
N LEU A 918 -4.75 -25.39 -20.68
CA LEU A 918 -3.83 -26.52 -20.49
C LEU A 918 -2.45 -26.15 -21.02
N ASP A 919 -1.51 -25.89 -20.11
CA ASP A 919 -0.14 -25.50 -20.45
C ASP A 919 0.77 -26.73 -20.42
N GLU A 920 0.96 -27.39 -21.57
CA GLU A 920 1.77 -28.62 -21.69
C GLU A 920 1.39 -29.74 -20.72
N ALA A 921 0.12 -29.75 -20.29
CA ALA A 921 -0.43 -30.65 -19.29
C ALA A 921 -0.48 -32.12 -19.73
N THR A 922 -0.17 -32.42 -21.00
CA THR A 922 -0.15 -33.76 -21.59
C THR A 922 1.25 -34.26 -21.95
N SER A 923 2.29 -33.48 -21.61
CA SER A 923 3.69 -33.76 -21.99
C SER A 923 4.24 -35.10 -21.47
N ALA A 924 3.76 -35.58 -20.32
CA ALA A 924 4.19 -36.85 -19.73
C ALA A 924 3.26 -38.03 -20.06
N LEU A 925 2.22 -37.82 -20.89
CA LEU A 925 1.32 -38.87 -21.36
C LEU A 925 1.89 -39.53 -22.62
N ASP A 926 1.57 -40.79 -22.85
CA ASP A 926 1.79 -41.42 -24.15
C ASP A 926 0.87 -40.82 -25.22
N TYR A 927 1.21 -41.04 -26.49
CA TYR A 927 0.51 -40.44 -27.62
C TYR A 927 -0.98 -40.80 -27.68
N ASN A 928 -1.33 -42.06 -27.38
CA ASN A 928 -2.72 -42.51 -27.45
C ASN A 928 -3.56 -41.89 -26.33
N THR A 929 -3.04 -41.86 -25.10
CA THR A 929 -3.72 -41.24 -23.96
C THR A 929 -3.88 -39.73 -24.17
N GLU A 930 -2.86 -39.02 -24.67
CA GLU A 930 -2.98 -37.59 -24.96
C GLU A 930 -4.07 -37.31 -26.01
N ARG A 931 -4.08 -38.09 -27.10
CA ARG A 931 -5.11 -37.97 -28.13
C ARG A 931 -6.51 -38.21 -27.56
N GLN A 932 -6.67 -39.22 -26.72
CA GLN A 932 -7.95 -39.51 -26.06
C GLN A 932 -8.39 -38.36 -25.16
N VAL A 933 -7.48 -37.80 -24.35
CA VAL A 933 -7.77 -36.64 -23.50
C VAL A 933 -8.19 -35.43 -24.34
N CYS A 934 -7.51 -35.16 -25.45
CA CYS A 934 -7.87 -34.06 -26.35
C CYS A 934 -9.28 -34.22 -26.93
N ILE A 935 -9.63 -35.43 -27.40
CA ILE A 935 -10.98 -35.75 -27.92
C ILE A 935 -12.03 -35.56 -26.83
N ASN A 936 -11.80 -36.14 -25.65
CA ASN A 936 -12.71 -36.04 -24.51
C ASN A 936 -12.93 -34.59 -24.06
N LEU A 937 -11.86 -33.78 -24.03
CA LEU A 937 -11.94 -32.37 -23.66
C LEU A 937 -12.72 -31.57 -24.71
N LYS A 938 -12.48 -31.81 -26.01
CA LYS A 938 -13.23 -31.14 -27.07
C LYS A 938 -14.73 -31.44 -27.00
N GLU A 939 -15.10 -32.68 -26.68
CA GLU A 939 -16.50 -33.06 -26.51
C GLU A 939 -17.11 -32.47 -25.24
N ALA A 940 -16.42 -32.59 -24.10
CA ALA A 940 -16.92 -32.12 -22.81
C ALA A 940 -17.01 -30.59 -22.69
N PHE A 941 -16.16 -29.85 -23.43
CA PHE A 941 -16.08 -28.39 -23.42
C PHE A 941 -16.52 -27.75 -24.74
N LYS A 942 -17.39 -28.41 -25.51
CA LYS A 942 -17.83 -27.92 -26.84
C LYS A 942 -18.38 -26.48 -26.85
N ASP A 943 -19.01 -26.05 -25.76
CA ASP A 943 -19.59 -24.71 -25.62
C ASP A 943 -18.70 -23.75 -24.80
N HIS A 944 -17.45 -24.13 -24.52
CA HIS A 944 -16.50 -23.36 -23.70
C HIS A 944 -15.19 -23.15 -24.46
N THR A 945 -14.49 -22.07 -24.16
CA THR A 945 -13.23 -21.76 -24.85
C THR A 945 -12.08 -22.53 -24.20
N VAL A 946 -11.30 -23.27 -25.01
CA VAL A 946 -10.19 -24.09 -24.51
C VAL A 946 -8.89 -23.66 -25.15
N PHE A 947 -7.87 -23.33 -24.34
CA PHE A 947 -6.50 -23.09 -24.78
C PHE A 947 -5.65 -24.32 -24.47
N PHE A 948 -5.18 -24.99 -25.51
CA PHE A 948 -4.39 -26.22 -25.41
C PHE A 948 -2.97 -26.00 -25.96
N ILE A 949 -1.98 -25.97 -25.08
CA ILE A 949 -0.56 -25.90 -25.44
C ILE A 949 0.00 -27.33 -25.46
N THR A 950 0.51 -27.76 -26.61
CA THR A 950 1.24 -29.04 -26.73
C THR A 950 2.40 -28.91 -27.70
N HIS A 951 3.40 -29.77 -27.53
CA HIS A 951 4.43 -30.00 -28.53
C HIS A 951 4.02 -31.05 -29.55
N ARG A 952 2.95 -31.82 -29.33
CA ARG A 952 2.55 -32.91 -30.23
C ARG A 952 1.51 -32.43 -31.24
N LEU A 953 1.97 -32.04 -32.42
CA LEU A 953 1.12 -31.44 -33.45
C LEU A 953 0.01 -32.37 -33.96
N ALA A 954 0.21 -33.68 -33.91
CA ALA A 954 -0.81 -34.63 -34.35
C ALA A 954 -2.03 -34.72 -33.41
N SER A 955 -1.87 -34.35 -32.13
CA SER A 955 -2.94 -34.34 -31.13
C SER A 955 -3.92 -33.17 -31.30
N ILE A 956 -3.52 -32.12 -32.03
CA ILE A 956 -4.29 -30.87 -32.20
C ILE A 956 -4.83 -30.68 -33.61
N LYS A 957 -4.79 -31.71 -34.47
CA LYS A 957 -5.36 -31.64 -35.84
C LYS A 957 -6.83 -31.23 -35.83
N SER A 958 -7.55 -31.63 -34.78
CA SER A 958 -8.96 -31.32 -34.57
C SER A 958 -9.20 -29.99 -33.85
N ALA A 959 -8.18 -29.15 -33.62
CA ALA A 959 -8.39 -27.82 -33.06
C ALA A 959 -9.11 -26.93 -34.08
N ASP A 960 -9.97 -26.05 -33.59
CA ASP A 960 -10.75 -25.14 -34.44
C ASP A 960 -9.87 -23.98 -34.93
N ILE A 961 -8.96 -23.49 -34.07
CA ILE A 961 -7.95 -22.50 -34.41
C ILE A 961 -6.58 -22.97 -33.90
N ILE A 962 -5.57 -22.90 -34.77
CA ILE A 962 -4.18 -23.16 -34.42
C ILE A 962 -3.39 -21.85 -34.55
N VAL A 963 -2.68 -21.48 -33.48
CA VAL A 963 -1.80 -20.31 -33.44
C VAL A 963 -0.36 -20.77 -33.31
N MET A 964 0.43 -20.47 -34.33
CA MET A 964 1.86 -20.74 -34.37
C MET A 964 2.64 -19.52 -33.88
N MET A 965 3.30 -19.66 -32.74
CA MET A 965 4.14 -18.64 -32.14
C MET A 965 5.62 -18.84 -32.50
N ASP A 966 6.31 -17.75 -32.83
CA ASP A 966 7.76 -17.70 -32.98
C ASP A 966 8.34 -16.47 -32.28
N LYS A 967 9.35 -16.67 -31.43
CA LYS A 967 10.10 -15.62 -30.72
C LYS A 967 9.23 -14.50 -30.10
N GLY A 968 8.10 -14.85 -29.50
CA GLY A 968 7.22 -13.90 -28.82
C GLY A 968 6.24 -13.16 -29.74
N THR A 969 6.12 -13.58 -31.00
CA THR A 969 5.19 -13.03 -32.00
C THR A 969 4.31 -14.12 -32.61
N VAL A 970 3.18 -13.73 -33.20
CA VAL A 970 2.30 -14.65 -33.94
C VAL A 970 2.85 -14.79 -35.36
N ALA A 971 3.28 -15.99 -35.73
CA ALA A 971 3.82 -16.28 -37.06
C ALA A 971 2.72 -16.69 -38.05
N GLU A 972 1.83 -17.60 -37.64
CA GLU A 972 0.72 -18.08 -38.46
C GLU A 972 -0.52 -18.38 -37.61
N GLU A 973 -1.68 -18.23 -38.21
CA GLU A 973 -2.99 -18.54 -37.64
C GLU A 973 -3.90 -19.15 -38.71
N GLY A 974 -4.72 -20.12 -38.30
CA GLY A 974 -5.74 -20.77 -39.13
C GLY A 974 -6.06 -22.19 -38.68
N THR A 975 -6.82 -22.90 -39.50
CA THR A 975 -7.09 -24.34 -39.30
C THR A 975 -5.88 -25.20 -39.70
N HIS A 976 -5.86 -26.47 -39.27
CA HIS A 976 -4.80 -27.40 -39.68
C HIS A 976 -4.65 -27.47 -41.22
N GLU A 977 -5.76 -27.57 -41.94
CA GLU A 977 -5.75 -27.68 -43.40
C GLU A 977 -5.20 -26.43 -44.07
N GLU A 978 -5.61 -25.24 -43.60
CA GLU A 978 -5.12 -23.95 -44.09
C GLU A 978 -3.62 -23.77 -43.85
N LEU A 979 -3.14 -24.06 -42.65
CA LEU A 979 -1.72 -23.93 -42.30
C LEU A 979 -0.84 -24.94 -43.06
N MET A 980 -1.33 -26.16 -43.28
CA MET A 980 -0.64 -27.15 -44.10
C MET A 980 -0.58 -26.72 -45.58
N ALA A 981 -1.64 -26.08 -46.09
CA ALA A 981 -1.67 -25.56 -47.45
C ALA A 981 -0.71 -24.37 -47.65
N LYS A 982 -0.55 -23.50 -46.64
CA LYS A 982 0.40 -22.36 -46.65
C LYS A 982 1.87 -22.80 -46.74
N LYS A 983 2.20 -24.04 -46.35
CA LYS A 983 3.58 -24.57 -46.33
C LYS A 983 4.59 -23.70 -45.56
N GLY A 984 4.13 -23.03 -44.50
CA GLY A 984 4.95 -22.18 -43.66
C GLY A 984 5.73 -22.93 -42.57
N LEU A 985 6.00 -22.23 -41.46
CA LEU A 985 6.65 -22.74 -40.26
C LEU A 985 5.86 -23.90 -39.63
N TYR A 986 4.52 -23.79 -39.58
CA TYR A 986 3.67 -24.86 -39.06
C TYR A 986 3.84 -26.17 -39.86
N TYR A 987 3.79 -26.09 -41.19
CA TYR A 987 4.00 -27.24 -42.08
C TYR A 987 5.38 -27.87 -41.88
N THR A 988 6.42 -27.04 -41.72
CA THR A 988 7.79 -27.49 -41.52
C THR A 988 7.93 -28.27 -40.22
N LEU A 989 7.42 -27.73 -39.10
CA LEU A 989 7.41 -28.41 -37.81
C LEU A 989 6.56 -29.68 -37.84
N TYR A 990 5.41 -29.63 -38.49
CA TYR A 990 4.53 -30.79 -38.64
C TYR A 990 5.26 -31.93 -39.36
N LYS A 991 5.91 -31.64 -40.50
CA LYS A 991 6.66 -32.65 -41.26
C LYS A 991 7.87 -33.20 -40.51
N GLN A 992 8.57 -32.36 -39.74
CA GLN A 992 9.66 -32.81 -38.89
C GLN A 992 9.19 -33.81 -37.84
N GLN A 993 8.08 -33.52 -37.14
CA GLN A 993 7.52 -34.45 -36.14
C GLN A 993 6.94 -35.71 -36.77
N ASP A 994 6.23 -35.59 -37.89
CA ASP A 994 5.66 -36.71 -38.64
C ASP A 994 6.74 -37.67 -39.17
N SER A 995 7.97 -37.17 -39.40
CA SER A 995 9.13 -38.01 -39.79
C SER A 995 9.87 -38.68 -38.62
N GLN A 996 9.59 -38.26 -37.39
CA GLN A 996 10.19 -38.81 -36.15
C GLN A 996 9.29 -39.85 -35.47
N ILE A 997 8.01 -39.90 -35.84
CA ILE A 997 7.05 -40.95 -35.49
C ILE A 997 7.21 -42.10 -36.48
#